data_AF-A0A803PM51-F1
#
_entry.id   AF-A0A803PM51-F1
#
_cell.length_a   1.000
_cell.length_b   1.000
_cell.length_c   1.000
_cell.angle_alpha   90.00
_cell.angle_beta   90.00
_cell.angle_gamma   90.00
#
_symmetry.space_group_name_H-M   'P 1'
#
loop_
_entity.id
_entity.type
_entity.pdbx_description
1 polymer ?
#
loop_
_entity_poly.entity_id
_entity_poly.type
_entity_poly.pdbx_seq_one_letter_code
_entity_poly.pdbx_strand_id
1 'polypeptide(L)'
;MKKAKNKRIAIFLDYDGTLSPIVDDPDRALMSDSMRSAVKNVAKYFPTAIISGRSRDKVFDLIGLTELYYAGSHGMDIMGPNCVKSIDNKQDKEVKLFQPAKEFLSMIDEVFRTLVENTKAIEGAKVENHKFCTSVHYRNVEETNWPLIAQCVHDILKDYPRLRLTHGRKVLEIRPVIDWNKGKAVEFLLESLDINNKDDVLPIYIGDDRTDEDAFKFLREENRGYGILVSPVPKETKAFYSLKDPSEAYFNTAIPLDPVLRRRIPDFRQALSRIREQRSTENIGQDTPPEYLMTLYDFTILKFIPERRSNLTVRSSFHGLRKRIDNFDEWLNLTDETLSWNEKLLLLGLHKEKFLKINLILLFANQGNEQTNMPESSDMNEETRPPRLGNHGFSHDNERNPRNQPRISDLPPRHPQRPSWADRDNGRRLSFSDGSRPSNLVICYKLPKQFPVIRASSGSSSSIDTGSGSELEAISTFSEIVPDTVIFDDFEKFPPTAATVSSSLLLGICGLPDTIFRNAVDMALADSECCKLENSELRLSCFSNKALVNVGGDLAKLVPGRVSTEVDARLAYDTHGIIRKVHDLLKLYNEIGVPPERLLFKIPSTWQGIEAARLLESEGIQTHLTFVYSFAQAAAAAQAGASVIQIFVGRIRDWARNHSGDPEVDAALKRGEDPGIALVTKTYNYIHKYGHKSKLMAAAVRNKQDLFSIVGVDYIIAPLKVLQSLKESATTPGDKYSFVRRLSPENAARYSFSKEELTKWDQLSLASAMGPAAVELLARGLDGYVNQARRVEELFGKIWPPPNV
;
A
#
# COMPACT_ATOMS: atom_id res chain seq x y z
N MET A 1 -13.63 -4.03 -21.33
CA MET A 1 -15.06 -3.66 -21.39
C MET A 1 -15.98 -4.74 -22.00
N LYS A 2 -15.68 -6.05 -21.87
CA LYS A 2 -16.63 -7.12 -22.28
C LYS A 2 -17.58 -7.57 -21.15
N LYS A 3 -17.16 -7.41 -19.88
CA LYS A 3 -17.78 -8.04 -18.70
C LYS A 3 -19.09 -7.40 -18.19
N ALA A 4 -19.40 -6.14 -18.56
CA ALA A 4 -20.62 -5.44 -18.12
C ALA A 4 -21.74 -5.44 -19.18
N LYS A 5 -21.46 -5.92 -20.40
CA LYS A 5 -22.43 -5.92 -21.49
C LYS A 5 -23.52 -6.95 -21.18
N ASN A 6 -24.79 -6.53 -21.33
CA ASN A 6 -25.98 -7.32 -21.05
C ASN A 6 -26.13 -7.77 -19.57
N LYS A 7 -25.53 -7.04 -18.61
CA LYS A 7 -25.69 -7.33 -17.17
C LYS A 7 -26.43 -6.23 -16.44
N ARG A 8 -27.31 -6.60 -15.49
CA ARG A 8 -27.91 -5.71 -14.49
C ARG A 8 -26.81 -5.26 -13.52
N ILE A 9 -26.74 -3.98 -13.15
CA ILE A 9 -25.74 -3.48 -12.18
C ILE A 9 -26.41 -3.30 -10.82
N ALA A 10 -25.68 -3.65 -9.76
CA ALA A 10 -26.03 -3.35 -8.37
C ALA A 10 -24.87 -2.62 -7.69
N ILE A 11 -25.16 -1.60 -6.89
CA ILE A 11 -24.17 -0.72 -6.28
C ILE A 11 -24.21 -0.86 -4.76
N PHE A 12 -23.04 -1.03 -4.15
CA PHE A 12 -22.86 -1.14 -2.71
C PHE A 12 -21.82 -0.11 -2.28
N LEU A 13 -22.12 0.64 -1.22
CA LEU A 13 -21.30 1.77 -0.77
C LEU A 13 -21.10 1.68 0.76
N ASP A 14 -19.86 1.81 1.23
CA ASP A 14 -19.64 2.23 2.62
C ASP A 14 -19.95 3.73 2.78
N TYR A 15 -20.07 4.20 4.01
CA TYR A 15 -20.33 5.58 4.35
C TYR A 15 -19.07 6.37 4.72
N ASP A 16 -18.34 5.90 5.73
CA ASP A 16 -17.22 6.63 6.32
C ASP A 16 -16.01 6.52 5.40
N GLY A 17 -15.32 7.63 5.13
CA GLY A 17 -14.18 7.65 4.20
C GLY A 17 -14.51 7.34 2.73
N THR A 18 -15.78 7.08 2.42
CA THR A 18 -16.27 6.72 1.08
C THR A 18 -17.27 7.74 0.55
N LEU A 19 -18.33 8.02 1.31
CA LEU A 19 -19.36 9.03 0.99
C LEU A 19 -19.23 10.30 1.85
N SER A 20 -18.57 10.19 3.01
CA SER A 20 -18.22 11.30 3.89
C SER A 20 -16.71 11.32 4.18
N PRO A 21 -16.12 12.49 4.50
CA PRO A 21 -14.74 12.54 4.97
C PRO A 21 -14.61 11.90 6.36
N ILE A 22 -13.46 11.29 6.63
CA ILE A 22 -13.14 10.76 7.96
C ILE A 22 -12.81 11.94 8.88
N VAL A 23 -13.53 12.05 9.99
CA VAL A 23 -13.44 13.15 10.97
C VAL A 23 -13.23 12.61 12.38
N ASP A 24 -12.83 13.48 13.31
CA ASP A 24 -12.62 13.11 14.72
C ASP A 24 -13.90 12.88 15.51
N ASP A 25 -14.97 13.59 15.17
CA ASP A 25 -16.31 13.40 15.74
C ASP A 25 -17.20 12.64 14.76
N PRO A 26 -17.56 11.36 15.04
CA PRO A 26 -18.41 10.57 14.15
C PRO A 26 -19.75 11.23 13.84
N ASP A 27 -20.28 12.07 14.73
CA ASP A 27 -21.56 12.77 14.55
C ASP A 27 -21.46 13.92 13.53
N ARG A 28 -20.23 14.31 13.14
CA ARG A 28 -19.94 15.36 12.16
C ARG A 28 -19.42 14.83 10.81
N ALA A 29 -19.47 13.51 10.59
CA ALA A 29 -19.08 12.88 9.32
C ALA A 29 -20.15 13.09 8.25
N LEU A 30 -20.40 14.35 7.86
CA LEU A 30 -21.48 14.74 6.97
C LEU A 30 -21.13 14.51 5.49
N MET A 31 -22.10 13.96 4.75
CA MET A 31 -22.07 13.86 3.29
C MET A 31 -22.56 15.18 2.67
N SER A 32 -21.86 15.67 1.64
CA SER A 32 -22.25 16.90 0.91
C SER A 32 -23.55 16.71 0.13
N ASP A 33 -24.29 17.79 -0.12
CA ASP A 33 -25.53 17.74 -0.91
C ASP A 33 -25.29 17.33 -2.36
N SER A 34 -24.09 17.62 -2.89
CA SER A 34 -23.63 17.11 -4.19
C SER A 34 -23.51 15.58 -4.18
N MET A 35 -22.84 15.00 -3.18
CA MET A 35 -22.73 13.54 -3.03
C MET A 35 -24.09 12.89 -2.76
N ARG A 36 -24.93 13.49 -1.90
CA ARG A 36 -26.32 13.07 -1.65
C ARG A 36 -27.11 12.99 -2.95
N SER A 37 -26.98 14.00 -3.81
CA SER A 37 -27.62 14.05 -5.13
C SER A 37 -27.06 13.01 -6.09
N ALA A 38 -25.75 12.73 -6.06
CA ALA A 38 -25.12 11.69 -6.87
C ALA A 38 -25.61 10.28 -6.47
N VAL A 39 -25.59 9.94 -5.17
CA VAL A 39 -26.10 8.66 -4.65
C VAL A 39 -27.59 8.49 -5.00
N LYS A 40 -28.40 9.54 -4.84
CA LYS A 40 -29.81 9.56 -5.26
C LYS A 40 -29.99 9.28 -6.76
N ASN A 41 -29.16 9.88 -7.61
CA ASN A 41 -29.21 9.64 -9.05
C ASN A 41 -28.80 8.19 -9.40
N VAL A 42 -27.79 7.64 -8.74
CA VAL A 42 -27.37 6.23 -8.92
C VAL A 42 -28.52 5.27 -8.53
N ALA A 43 -29.16 5.50 -7.39
CA ALA A 43 -30.27 4.70 -6.87
C ALA A 43 -31.51 4.68 -7.79
N LYS A 44 -31.71 5.74 -8.59
CA LYS A 44 -32.79 5.80 -9.58
C LYS A 44 -32.61 4.80 -10.74
N TYR A 45 -31.38 4.38 -11.04
CA TYR A 45 -31.06 3.50 -12.17
C TYR A 45 -30.59 2.10 -11.74
N PHE A 46 -30.02 1.96 -10.54
CA PHE A 46 -29.43 0.72 -10.05
C PHE A 46 -29.86 0.44 -8.60
N PRO A 47 -30.22 -0.80 -8.24
CA PRO A 47 -30.36 -1.20 -6.85
C PRO A 47 -29.11 -0.80 -6.06
N THR A 48 -29.28 0.07 -5.07
CA THR A 48 -28.19 0.71 -4.34
C THR A 48 -28.34 0.49 -2.84
N ALA A 49 -27.27 0.03 -2.19
CA ALA A 49 -27.23 -0.27 -0.77
C ALA A 49 -26.07 0.43 -0.05
N ILE A 50 -26.35 0.96 1.14
CA ILE A 50 -25.34 1.48 2.07
C ILE A 50 -25.05 0.39 3.10
N ILE A 51 -23.79 -0.05 3.19
CA ILE A 51 -23.32 -1.05 4.17
C ILE A 51 -22.30 -0.36 5.06
N SER A 52 -22.62 -0.16 6.35
CA SER A 52 -21.78 0.63 7.27
C SER A 52 -21.58 -0.06 8.62
N GLY A 53 -20.47 0.25 9.30
CA GLY A 53 -20.26 -0.13 10.70
C GLY A 53 -21.21 0.58 11.69
N ARG A 54 -21.73 1.76 11.32
CA ARG A 54 -22.68 2.54 12.14
C ARG A 54 -24.01 1.81 12.30
N SER A 55 -24.80 2.13 13.33
CA SER A 55 -26.20 1.69 13.39
C SER A 55 -26.96 2.17 12.16
N ARG A 56 -27.88 1.33 11.67
CA ARG A 56 -28.68 1.57 10.46
C ARG A 56 -29.41 2.91 10.52
N ASP A 57 -29.96 3.22 11.68
CA ASP A 57 -30.75 4.43 11.92
C ASP A 57 -29.84 5.69 11.87
N LYS A 58 -28.64 5.64 12.48
CA LYS A 58 -27.65 6.74 12.43
C LYS A 58 -27.14 7.02 11.01
N VAL A 59 -26.89 5.99 10.20
CA VAL A 59 -26.47 6.20 8.80
C VAL A 59 -27.65 6.62 7.90
N PHE A 60 -28.87 6.20 8.21
CA PHE A 60 -30.08 6.71 7.55
C PHE A 60 -30.26 8.21 7.82
N ASP A 61 -30.18 8.67 9.07
CA ASP A 61 -30.34 10.09 9.43
C ASP A 61 -29.32 11.00 8.74
N LEU A 62 -28.08 10.51 8.56
CA LEU A 62 -27.01 11.22 7.86
C LEU A 62 -27.24 11.30 6.33
N ILE A 63 -27.86 10.28 5.73
CA ILE A 63 -28.04 10.17 4.27
C ILE A 63 -29.40 10.69 3.79
N GLY A 64 -30.49 10.51 4.55
CA GLY A 64 -31.81 11.08 4.27
C GLY A 64 -32.47 10.63 2.96
N LEU A 65 -32.05 9.49 2.40
CA LEU A 65 -32.61 8.93 1.15
C LEU A 65 -33.42 7.67 1.46
N THR A 66 -34.72 7.67 1.16
CA THR A 66 -35.65 6.56 1.43
C THR A 66 -35.63 5.46 0.35
N GLU A 67 -35.00 5.75 -0.79
CA GLU A 67 -34.88 4.89 -1.97
C GLU A 67 -33.72 3.88 -1.89
N LEU A 68 -32.92 3.91 -0.83
CA LEU A 68 -31.76 3.02 -0.64
C LEU A 68 -32.08 1.82 0.26
N TYR A 69 -31.32 0.74 0.08
CA TYR A 69 -31.16 -0.31 1.09
C TYR A 69 -30.14 0.16 2.13
N TYR A 70 -30.40 -0.10 3.41
CA TYR A 70 -29.50 0.23 4.52
C TYR A 70 -29.14 -1.01 5.31
N ALA A 71 -27.85 -1.22 5.51
CA ALA A 71 -27.26 -2.36 6.19
C ALA A 71 -26.28 -1.86 7.26
N GLY A 72 -26.81 -1.56 8.44
CA GLY A 72 -26.02 -1.06 9.57
C GLY A 72 -25.34 -2.17 10.36
N SER A 73 -24.46 -1.79 11.28
CA SER A 73 -23.75 -2.69 12.20
C SER A 73 -22.94 -3.76 11.45
N HIS A 74 -22.14 -3.34 10.45
CA HIS A 74 -21.42 -4.21 9.50
C HIS A 74 -22.36 -5.14 8.72
N GLY A 75 -23.58 -4.67 8.47
CA GLY A 75 -24.64 -5.40 7.79
C GLY A 75 -25.43 -6.39 8.66
N MET A 76 -25.37 -6.30 9.99
CA MET A 76 -26.24 -7.09 10.89
C MET A 76 -27.64 -6.49 11.09
N ASP A 77 -27.93 -5.30 10.53
CA ASP A 77 -29.26 -4.67 10.56
C ASP A 77 -29.65 -4.15 9.18
N ILE A 78 -30.29 -5.00 8.37
CA ILE A 78 -30.61 -4.73 6.96
C ILE A 78 -32.09 -4.41 6.77
N MET A 79 -32.39 -3.33 6.03
CA MET A 79 -33.74 -2.91 5.64
C MET A 79 -33.73 -2.38 4.20
N GLY A 80 -34.78 -2.69 3.43
CA GLY A 80 -35.00 -2.13 2.10
C GLY A 80 -35.72 -0.77 2.10
N PRO A 81 -35.86 -0.15 0.91
CA PRO A 81 -36.63 1.08 0.73
C PRO A 81 -38.11 0.90 1.13
N ASN A 82 -38.82 2.02 1.28
CA ASN A 82 -40.26 2.11 1.58
C ASN A 82 -40.78 1.50 2.91
N CYS A 83 -39.95 0.80 3.70
CA CYS A 83 -40.37 0.17 4.97
C CYS A 83 -40.80 1.14 6.10
N VAL A 84 -40.76 2.46 5.86
CA VAL A 84 -41.09 3.49 6.86
C VAL A 84 -42.60 3.76 6.97
N LYS A 85 -43.42 3.43 5.95
CA LYS A 85 -44.89 3.71 5.95
C LYS A 85 -45.73 2.70 5.13
N SER A 86 -45.78 1.43 5.54
CA SER A 86 -46.82 0.50 5.05
C SER A 86 -47.02 -0.72 5.98
N ILE A 87 -47.96 -0.55 6.92
CA ILE A 87 -48.81 -1.68 7.32
C ILE A 87 -49.76 -1.94 6.14
N ASP A 88 -50.06 -3.21 5.86
CA ASP A 88 -50.94 -3.69 4.78
C ASP A 88 -50.46 -3.50 3.33
N ASN A 89 -49.67 -4.46 2.84
CA ASN A 89 -50.19 -5.47 1.90
C ASN A 89 -49.20 -6.61 1.64
N LYS A 90 -49.69 -7.73 1.12
CA LYS A 90 -48.91 -8.92 0.73
C LYS A 90 -48.73 -8.97 -0.79
N GLN A 91 -47.60 -9.55 -1.20
CA GLN A 91 -47.19 -9.89 -2.59
C GLN A 91 -46.23 -8.92 -3.28
N ASP A 92 -45.06 -8.70 -2.64
CA ASP A 92 -43.77 -8.63 -3.33
C ASP A 92 -42.65 -9.11 -2.38
N LYS A 93 -41.54 -9.62 -2.91
CA LYS A 93 -40.37 -10.12 -2.13
C LYS A 93 -39.48 -8.96 -1.63
N GLU A 94 -40.06 -8.00 -0.90
CA GLU A 94 -39.29 -6.89 -0.32
C GLU A 94 -38.50 -7.30 0.94
N VAL A 95 -37.27 -6.77 1.09
CA VAL A 95 -36.44 -6.93 2.29
C VAL A 95 -36.99 -6.06 3.43
N LYS A 96 -38.01 -6.56 4.14
CA LYS A 96 -38.70 -5.77 5.19
C LYS A 96 -37.82 -5.50 6.41
N LEU A 97 -37.13 -6.51 6.93
CA LEU A 97 -36.11 -6.38 7.97
C LEU A 97 -35.33 -7.70 8.08
N PHE A 98 -34.00 -7.65 8.09
CA PHE A 98 -33.15 -8.82 8.32
C PHE A 98 -32.07 -8.53 9.36
N GLN A 99 -31.98 -9.40 10.38
CA GLN A 99 -31.17 -9.23 11.58
C GLN A 99 -30.58 -10.59 12.02
N PRO A 100 -29.44 -11.02 11.44
CA PRO A 100 -28.87 -12.35 11.73
C PRO A 100 -28.34 -12.45 13.16
N ALA A 101 -28.02 -11.32 13.79
CA ALA A 101 -27.52 -11.23 15.16
C ALA A 101 -28.62 -10.97 16.21
N LYS A 102 -29.91 -11.10 15.88
CA LYS A 102 -31.04 -10.65 16.74
C LYS A 102 -30.99 -11.15 18.19
N GLU A 103 -30.50 -12.37 18.43
CA GLU A 103 -30.35 -12.94 19.77
C GLU A 103 -29.31 -12.22 20.67
N PHE A 104 -28.40 -11.43 20.08
CA PHE A 104 -27.35 -10.71 20.80
C PHE A 104 -27.79 -9.33 21.32
N LEU A 105 -28.99 -8.84 20.96
CA LEU A 105 -29.43 -7.47 21.28
C LEU A 105 -29.39 -7.15 22.79
N SER A 106 -29.90 -8.06 23.62
CA SER A 106 -29.88 -7.89 25.09
C SER A 106 -28.46 -7.88 25.64
N MET A 107 -27.61 -8.78 25.16
CA MET A 107 -26.20 -8.91 25.58
C MET A 107 -25.36 -7.68 25.19
N ILE A 108 -25.55 -7.16 23.97
CA ILE A 108 -24.86 -5.95 23.51
C ILE A 108 -25.32 -4.72 24.31
N ASP A 109 -26.62 -4.60 24.61
CA ASP A 109 -27.15 -3.49 25.41
C ASP A 109 -26.73 -3.55 26.89
N GLU A 110 -26.60 -4.75 27.45
CA GLU A 110 -26.02 -4.99 28.79
C GLU A 110 -24.54 -4.57 28.83
N VAL A 111 -23.73 -5.07 27.89
CA VAL A 111 -22.30 -4.70 27.76
C VAL A 111 -22.13 -3.20 27.50
N PHE A 112 -22.99 -2.59 26.69
CA PHE A 112 -23.00 -1.13 26.48
C PHE A 112 -23.22 -0.37 27.78
N ARG A 113 -24.26 -0.72 28.55
CA ARG A 113 -24.58 -0.07 29.83
C ARG A 113 -23.45 -0.23 30.85
N THR A 114 -22.84 -1.41 30.94
CA THR A 114 -21.69 -1.68 31.82
C THR A 114 -20.45 -0.89 31.39
N LEU A 115 -20.17 -0.80 30.09
CA LEU A 115 -19.06 0.02 29.57
C LEU A 115 -19.27 1.52 29.84
N VAL A 116 -20.49 2.03 29.67
CA VAL A 116 -20.82 3.43 29.96
C VAL A 116 -20.52 3.76 31.42
N GLU A 117 -20.95 2.92 32.38
CA GLU A 117 -20.71 3.21 33.81
C GLU A 117 -19.23 3.03 34.18
N ASN A 118 -18.57 1.97 33.72
CA ASN A 118 -17.17 1.70 34.06
C ASN A 118 -16.18 2.69 33.42
N THR A 119 -16.51 3.31 32.28
CA THR A 119 -15.65 4.32 31.63
C THR A 119 -15.98 5.77 32.02
N LYS A 120 -17.08 5.99 32.74
CA LYS A 120 -17.60 7.33 33.14
C LYS A 120 -16.63 8.23 33.90
N ALA A 121 -15.70 7.64 34.66
CA ALA A 121 -14.69 8.36 35.43
C ALA A 121 -13.43 8.71 34.61
N ILE A 122 -13.33 8.25 33.35
CA ILE A 122 -12.16 8.43 32.48
C ILE A 122 -12.46 9.57 31.51
N GLU A 123 -11.84 10.73 31.75
CA GLU A 123 -12.04 11.91 30.91
C GLU A 123 -11.65 11.64 29.44
N GLY A 124 -12.50 12.08 28.51
CA GLY A 124 -12.33 11.89 27.07
C GLY A 124 -12.79 10.54 26.51
N ALA A 125 -13.24 9.59 27.34
CA ALA A 125 -13.80 8.32 26.89
C ALA A 125 -15.24 8.51 26.39
N LYS A 126 -15.59 7.97 25.21
CA LYS A 126 -16.96 7.98 24.66
C LYS A 126 -17.36 6.55 24.28
N VAL A 127 -18.45 6.05 24.84
CA VAL A 127 -19.04 4.75 24.46
C VAL A 127 -20.21 5.00 23.51
N GLU A 128 -20.25 4.31 22.37
CA GLU A 128 -21.31 4.41 21.38
C GLU A 128 -21.98 3.05 21.15
N ASN A 129 -23.32 3.04 21.15
CA ASN A 129 -24.13 1.87 20.82
C ASN A 129 -24.42 1.87 19.31
N HIS A 130 -24.09 0.78 18.62
CA HIS A 130 -24.37 0.57 17.20
C HIS A 130 -25.39 -0.56 17.00
N LYS A 131 -26.30 -0.79 17.95
CA LYS A 131 -27.37 -1.80 17.98
C LYS A 131 -26.88 -3.25 18.10
N PHE A 132 -26.02 -3.69 17.19
CA PHE A 132 -25.37 -5.01 17.24
C PHE A 132 -23.87 -4.95 17.56
N CYS A 133 -23.28 -3.76 17.62
CA CYS A 133 -21.92 -3.54 18.12
C CYS A 133 -21.92 -2.48 19.22
N THR A 134 -20.86 -2.43 20.02
CA THR A 134 -20.57 -1.31 20.93
C THR A 134 -19.13 -0.86 20.73
N SER A 135 -18.90 0.45 20.68
CA SER A 135 -17.59 1.06 20.44
C SER A 135 -17.16 1.90 21.64
N VAL A 136 -15.93 1.73 22.12
CA VAL A 136 -15.29 2.59 23.13
C VAL A 136 -14.20 3.41 22.46
N HIS A 137 -14.46 4.70 22.26
CA HIS A 137 -13.51 5.65 21.69
C HIS A 137 -12.58 6.15 22.80
N TYR A 138 -11.27 6.05 22.56
CA TYR A 138 -10.21 6.51 23.47
C TYR A 138 -9.27 7.54 22.84
N ARG A 139 -9.65 8.11 21.69
CA ARG A 139 -8.87 9.13 20.97
C ARG A 139 -8.55 10.37 21.81
N ASN A 140 -9.52 10.78 22.63
CA ASN A 140 -9.46 11.99 23.46
C ASN A 140 -9.11 11.67 24.93
N VAL A 141 -8.84 10.40 25.26
CA VAL A 141 -8.38 9.97 26.58
C VAL A 141 -6.87 10.22 26.66
N GLU A 142 -6.39 10.68 27.81
CA GLU A 142 -4.94 10.83 28.08
C GLU A 142 -4.22 9.48 27.88
N GLU A 143 -3.03 9.48 27.25
CA GLU A 143 -2.35 8.25 26.83
C GLU A 143 -1.98 7.32 28.01
N THR A 144 -1.75 7.90 29.19
CA THR A 144 -1.52 7.20 30.47
C THR A 144 -2.72 6.34 30.90
N ASN A 145 -3.94 6.70 30.48
CA ASN A 145 -5.19 6.03 30.82
C ASN A 145 -5.67 5.04 29.72
N TRP A 146 -4.97 4.93 28.59
CA TRP A 146 -5.32 3.93 27.55
C TRP A 146 -5.23 2.48 28.04
N PRO A 147 -4.22 2.06 28.85
CA PRO A 147 -4.19 0.71 29.41
C PRO A 147 -5.41 0.42 30.31
N LEU A 148 -5.91 1.43 31.04
CA LEU A 148 -7.09 1.30 31.90
C LEU A 148 -8.36 1.06 31.07
N ILE A 149 -8.54 1.78 29.96
CA ILE A 149 -9.64 1.53 29.00
C ILE A 149 -9.55 0.11 28.42
N ALA A 150 -8.37 -0.29 27.94
CA ALA A 150 -8.17 -1.62 27.36
C ALA A 150 -8.44 -2.73 28.38
N GLN A 151 -7.97 -2.57 29.62
CA GLN A 151 -8.21 -3.50 30.72
C GLN A 151 -9.70 -3.57 31.08
N CYS A 152 -10.39 -2.43 31.21
CA CYS A 152 -11.83 -2.37 31.46
C CYS A 152 -12.65 -3.13 30.41
N VAL A 153 -12.37 -2.92 29.12
CA VAL A 153 -13.06 -3.63 28.03
C VAL A 153 -12.72 -5.13 28.07
N HIS A 154 -11.47 -5.49 28.32
CA HIS A 154 -11.03 -6.87 28.39
C HIS A 154 -11.65 -7.63 29.58
N ASP A 155 -11.76 -7.00 30.75
CA ASP A 155 -12.34 -7.61 31.94
C ASP A 155 -13.84 -7.88 31.78
N ILE A 156 -14.60 -6.93 31.23
CA ILE A 156 -16.01 -7.16 30.90
C ILE A 156 -16.17 -8.33 29.94
N LEU A 157 -15.34 -8.40 28.88
CA LEU A 157 -15.46 -9.45 27.86
C LEU A 157 -15.14 -10.88 28.34
N LYS A 158 -14.51 -11.06 29.52
CA LYS A 158 -14.30 -12.40 30.10
C LYS A 158 -15.62 -13.14 30.36
N ASP A 159 -16.66 -12.40 30.74
CA ASP A 159 -17.98 -12.96 31.05
C ASP A 159 -18.86 -13.17 29.80
N TYR A 160 -18.45 -12.64 28.64
CA TYR A 160 -19.20 -12.72 27.37
C TYR A 160 -18.39 -13.40 26.25
N PRO A 161 -18.10 -14.72 26.34
CA PRO A 161 -17.28 -15.45 25.37
C PRO A 161 -17.90 -15.56 23.95
N ARG A 162 -19.18 -15.18 23.79
CA ARG A 162 -19.86 -15.08 22.49
C ARG A 162 -19.62 -13.72 21.80
N LEU A 163 -18.88 -12.81 22.43
CA LEU A 163 -18.47 -11.52 21.87
C LEU A 163 -16.95 -11.52 21.62
N ARG A 164 -16.51 -10.68 20.67
CA ARG A 164 -15.10 -10.48 20.33
C ARG A 164 -14.75 -9.00 20.32
N LEU A 165 -13.52 -8.71 20.74
CA LEU A 165 -12.91 -7.39 20.62
C LEU A 165 -12.26 -7.21 19.24
N THR A 166 -12.55 -6.09 18.59
CA THR A 166 -11.91 -5.65 17.35
C THR A 166 -11.34 -4.24 17.54
N HIS A 167 -10.23 -3.93 16.86
CA HIS A 167 -9.50 -2.67 17.05
C HIS A 167 -9.64 -1.78 15.80
N GLY A 168 -10.04 -0.53 16.00
CA GLY A 168 -10.12 0.51 14.97
C GLY A 168 -9.17 1.69 15.22
N ARG A 169 -9.40 2.83 14.55
CA ARG A 169 -8.54 4.03 14.65
C ARG A 169 -8.76 4.78 15.98
N LYS A 170 -8.07 4.32 17.04
CA LYS A 170 -8.25 4.75 18.45
C LYS A 170 -9.68 4.48 19.00
N VAL A 171 -10.22 3.31 18.64
CA VAL A 171 -11.52 2.79 19.11
C VAL A 171 -11.44 1.28 19.33
N LEU A 172 -12.06 0.81 20.41
CA LEU A 172 -12.24 -0.61 20.77
C LEU A 172 -13.69 -1.01 20.47
N GLU A 173 -13.93 -1.89 19.50
CA GLU A 173 -15.26 -2.27 19.06
C GLU A 173 -15.58 -3.72 19.43
N ILE A 174 -16.62 -3.91 20.23
CA ILE A 174 -17.18 -5.19 20.64
C ILE A 174 -18.24 -5.63 19.63
N ARG A 175 -18.11 -6.86 19.12
CA ARG A 175 -19.03 -7.45 18.14
C ARG A 175 -19.40 -8.90 18.49
N PRO A 176 -20.57 -9.41 18.10
CA PRO A 176 -20.90 -10.84 18.14
C PRO A 176 -19.88 -11.72 17.40
N VAL A 177 -19.68 -12.94 17.91
CA VAL A 177 -18.98 -14.02 17.23
C VAL A 177 -20.01 -14.84 16.44
N ILE A 178 -20.27 -14.42 15.21
CA ILE A 178 -21.13 -15.10 14.23
C ILE A 178 -20.44 -15.12 12.87
N ASP A 179 -20.84 -16.06 12.00
CA ASP A 179 -20.39 -16.12 10.59
C ASP A 179 -21.14 -15.07 9.75
N TRP A 180 -20.83 -13.80 10.00
CA TRP A 180 -21.40 -12.66 9.29
C TRP A 180 -20.39 -11.51 9.13
N ASN A 181 -20.40 -10.87 7.97
CA ASN A 181 -19.54 -9.75 7.61
C ASN A 181 -20.16 -8.93 6.45
N LYS A 182 -19.50 -7.84 6.04
CA LYS A 182 -19.97 -7.00 4.92
C LYS A 182 -20.13 -7.78 3.61
N GLY A 183 -19.30 -8.79 3.35
CA GLY A 183 -19.44 -9.70 2.20
C GLY A 183 -20.71 -10.56 2.24
N LYS A 184 -21.07 -11.11 3.40
CA LYS A 184 -22.35 -11.81 3.62
C LYS A 184 -23.56 -10.88 3.50
N ALA A 185 -23.43 -9.62 3.89
CA ALA A 185 -24.47 -8.61 3.64
C ALA A 185 -24.68 -8.34 2.13
N VAL A 186 -23.60 -8.26 1.34
CA VAL A 186 -23.68 -8.16 -0.13
C VAL A 186 -24.33 -9.41 -0.74
N GLU A 187 -23.91 -10.61 -0.31
CA GLU A 187 -24.49 -11.89 -0.76
C GLU A 187 -26.01 -11.93 -0.51
N PHE A 188 -26.44 -11.67 0.73
CA PHE A 188 -27.84 -11.63 1.12
C PHE A 188 -28.66 -10.60 0.34
N LEU A 189 -28.11 -9.40 0.10
CA LEU A 189 -28.79 -8.36 -0.68
C LEU A 189 -28.96 -8.76 -2.15
N LEU A 190 -27.96 -9.41 -2.76
CA LEU A 190 -28.07 -9.91 -4.15
C LEU A 190 -29.08 -11.06 -4.28
N GLU A 191 -29.11 -11.97 -3.31
CA GLU A 191 -30.10 -13.05 -3.25
C GLU A 191 -31.52 -12.52 -3.04
N SER A 192 -31.70 -11.59 -2.11
CA SER A 192 -33.02 -11.04 -1.77
C SER A 192 -33.61 -10.17 -2.90
N LEU A 193 -32.76 -9.56 -3.71
CA LEU A 193 -33.13 -8.76 -4.89
C LEU A 193 -33.30 -9.60 -6.17
N ASP A 194 -33.16 -10.92 -6.10
CA ASP A 194 -33.21 -11.86 -7.24
C ASP A 194 -32.21 -11.47 -8.37
N ILE A 195 -30.99 -11.09 -7.95
CA ILE A 195 -29.87 -10.65 -8.78
C ILE A 195 -28.55 -11.31 -8.37
N ASN A 196 -28.61 -12.58 -7.95
CA ASN A 196 -27.43 -13.37 -7.59
C ASN A 196 -26.76 -14.09 -8.78
N ASN A 197 -27.38 -14.13 -9.97
CA ASN A 197 -26.76 -14.76 -11.14
C ASN A 197 -25.56 -13.92 -11.65
N LYS A 198 -24.35 -14.43 -11.40
CA LYS A 198 -23.09 -13.81 -11.84
C LYS A 198 -22.97 -13.64 -13.35
N ASP A 199 -23.73 -14.35 -14.17
CA ASP A 199 -23.71 -14.19 -15.63
C ASP A 199 -24.57 -13.02 -16.11
N ASP A 200 -25.67 -12.72 -15.40
CA ASP A 200 -26.62 -11.66 -15.75
C ASP A 200 -26.45 -10.38 -14.90
N VAL A 201 -25.60 -10.40 -13.88
CA VAL A 201 -25.46 -9.30 -12.90
C VAL A 201 -23.99 -8.90 -12.71
N LEU A 202 -23.76 -7.61 -12.51
CA LEU A 202 -22.47 -7.03 -12.16
C LEU A 202 -22.60 -6.17 -10.88
N PRO A 203 -22.42 -6.76 -9.68
CA PRO A 203 -22.25 -6.00 -8.45
C PRO A 203 -20.94 -5.19 -8.42
N ILE A 204 -21.02 -3.96 -7.91
CA ILE A 204 -19.88 -3.07 -7.66
C ILE A 204 -19.94 -2.60 -6.21
N TYR A 205 -18.86 -2.77 -5.45
CA TYR A 205 -18.73 -2.29 -4.06
C TYR A 205 -17.66 -1.20 -3.99
N ILE A 206 -17.95 -0.10 -3.28
CA ILE A 206 -17.01 1.00 -3.02
C ILE A 206 -16.87 1.18 -1.49
N GLY A 207 -15.64 1.17 -0.96
CA GLY A 207 -15.37 1.26 0.48
C GLY A 207 -13.93 1.67 0.83
N ASP A 208 -13.66 2.12 2.06
CA ASP A 208 -12.35 2.63 2.52
C ASP A 208 -11.65 1.69 3.52
N ASP A 209 -12.41 0.86 4.23
CA ASP A 209 -11.99 0.27 5.51
C ASP A 209 -11.51 -1.19 5.39
N ARG A 210 -11.05 -1.75 6.52
CA ARG A 210 -10.56 -3.14 6.57
C ARG A 210 -11.69 -4.19 6.50
N THR A 211 -12.91 -3.83 6.84
CA THR A 211 -14.09 -4.71 6.79
C THR A 211 -14.72 -4.76 5.40
N ASP A 212 -14.51 -3.73 4.56
CA ASP A 212 -14.85 -3.73 3.14
C ASP A 212 -14.08 -4.80 2.35
N GLU A 213 -12.92 -5.23 2.84
CA GLU A 213 -12.16 -6.37 2.29
C GLU A 213 -12.95 -7.69 2.27
N ASP A 214 -13.94 -7.86 3.15
CA ASP A 214 -14.82 -9.04 3.10
C ASP A 214 -15.80 -8.95 1.91
N ALA A 215 -16.28 -7.75 1.58
CA ALA A 215 -17.09 -7.51 0.39
C ALA A 215 -16.24 -7.59 -0.89
N PHE A 216 -15.04 -7.01 -0.90
CA PHE A 216 -14.10 -7.13 -2.01
C PHE A 216 -13.68 -8.59 -2.25
N LYS A 217 -13.47 -9.38 -1.18
CA LYS A 217 -13.22 -10.83 -1.27
C LYS A 217 -14.36 -11.52 -2.00
N PHE A 218 -15.59 -11.36 -1.51
CA PHE A 218 -16.80 -11.97 -2.08
C PHE A 218 -16.99 -11.61 -3.57
N LEU A 219 -16.75 -10.36 -3.96
CA LEU A 219 -16.85 -9.93 -5.36
C LEU A 219 -15.71 -10.45 -6.26
N ARG A 220 -14.51 -10.63 -5.71
CA ARG A 220 -13.35 -11.15 -6.44
C ARG A 220 -13.42 -12.66 -6.63
N GLU A 221 -13.93 -13.37 -5.64
CA GLU A 221 -14.19 -14.81 -5.72
C GLU A 221 -15.18 -15.10 -6.87
N GLU A 222 -14.87 -16.14 -7.64
CA GLU A 222 -15.57 -16.50 -8.89
C GLU A 222 -15.73 -15.39 -9.95
N ASN A 223 -15.03 -14.25 -9.82
CA ASN A 223 -15.26 -13.04 -10.64
C ASN A 223 -16.70 -12.50 -10.58
N ARG A 224 -17.37 -12.59 -9.41
CA ARG A 224 -18.76 -12.16 -9.22
C ARG A 224 -18.99 -10.66 -9.50
N GLY A 225 -18.03 -9.79 -9.20
CA GLY A 225 -18.17 -8.34 -9.40
C GLY A 225 -16.86 -7.55 -9.30
N TYR A 226 -16.97 -6.26 -8.95
CA TYR A 226 -15.82 -5.37 -8.78
C TYR A 226 -15.84 -4.63 -7.44
N GLY A 227 -14.80 -4.86 -6.62
CA GLY A 227 -14.48 -3.96 -5.50
C GLY A 227 -13.69 -2.73 -5.96
N ILE A 228 -13.94 -1.58 -5.34
CA ILE A 228 -13.23 -0.31 -5.52
C ILE A 228 -12.83 0.23 -4.13
N LEU A 229 -11.53 0.30 -3.86
CA LEU A 229 -11.01 0.84 -2.60
C LEU A 229 -10.90 2.37 -2.67
N VAL A 230 -11.50 3.11 -1.73
CA VAL A 230 -11.23 4.54 -1.52
C VAL A 230 -10.08 4.67 -0.53
N SER A 231 -8.94 5.21 -0.96
CA SER A 231 -7.79 5.41 -0.10
C SER A 231 -6.78 6.38 -0.70
N PRO A 232 -6.35 7.44 0.02
CA PRO A 232 -5.34 8.37 -0.48
C PRO A 232 -3.95 7.74 -0.55
N VAL A 233 -3.78 6.58 0.08
CA VAL A 233 -2.55 5.79 0.14
C VAL A 233 -2.82 4.40 -0.44
N PRO A 234 -1.93 3.83 -1.29
CA PRO A 234 -2.06 2.43 -1.71
C PRO A 234 -2.12 1.49 -0.51
N LYS A 235 -3.15 0.63 -0.45
CA LYS A 235 -3.29 -0.46 0.53
C LYS A 235 -3.27 -1.79 -0.20
N GLU A 236 -2.85 -2.85 0.48
CA GLU A 236 -3.15 -4.21 0.02
C GLU A 236 -4.66 -4.45 0.11
N THR A 237 -5.26 -4.91 -1.00
CA THR A 237 -6.71 -5.00 -1.13
C THR A 237 -7.13 -6.09 -2.10
N LYS A 238 -8.32 -6.64 -1.87
CA LYS A 238 -9.01 -7.52 -2.82
C LYS A 238 -9.86 -6.74 -3.83
N ALA A 239 -9.95 -5.42 -3.72
CA ALA A 239 -10.55 -4.57 -4.73
C ALA A 239 -9.82 -4.71 -6.08
N PHE A 240 -10.55 -4.56 -7.18
CA PHE A 240 -9.97 -4.54 -8.53
C PHE A 240 -9.47 -3.14 -8.93
N TYR A 241 -9.98 -2.11 -8.28
CA TYR A 241 -9.71 -0.70 -8.57
C TYR A 241 -9.53 0.08 -7.28
N SER A 242 -8.98 1.29 -7.38
CA SER A 242 -8.90 2.23 -6.27
C SER A 242 -9.17 3.67 -6.72
N LEU A 243 -9.69 4.45 -5.78
CA LEU A 243 -9.91 5.90 -5.82
C LEU A 243 -9.07 6.54 -4.72
N LYS A 244 -8.64 7.78 -4.89
CA LYS A 244 -7.83 8.50 -3.90
C LYS A 244 -8.64 9.00 -2.70
N ASP A 245 -9.84 9.50 -2.91
CA ASP A 245 -10.63 10.15 -1.87
C ASP A 245 -12.13 10.21 -2.24
N PRO A 246 -13.02 10.58 -1.29
CA PRO A 246 -14.46 10.68 -1.55
C PRO A 246 -14.87 11.59 -2.72
N SER A 247 -14.06 12.60 -3.11
CA SER A 247 -14.39 13.44 -4.25
C SER A 247 -14.27 12.69 -5.58
N GLU A 248 -13.33 11.73 -5.69
CA GLU A 248 -13.28 10.82 -6.85
C GLU A 248 -14.50 9.87 -6.86
N ALA A 249 -15.03 9.47 -5.70
CA ALA A 249 -16.29 8.73 -5.64
C ALA A 249 -17.48 9.59 -6.11
N TYR A 250 -17.49 10.88 -5.79
CA TYR A 250 -18.46 11.85 -6.33
C TYR A 250 -18.35 11.95 -7.86
N PHE A 251 -17.16 12.21 -8.42
CA PHE A 251 -17.01 12.33 -9.88
C PHE A 251 -17.45 11.09 -10.66
N ASN A 252 -17.24 9.89 -10.10
CA ASN A 252 -17.68 8.64 -10.74
C ASN A 252 -19.19 8.36 -10.56
N THR A 253 -19.81 8.80 -9.46
CA THR A 253 -21.27 8.64 -9.23
C THR A 253 -22.11 9.76 -9.85
N ALA A 254 -21.52 10.93 -10.10
CA ALA A 254 -22.21 12.14 -10.56
C ALA A 254 -22.27 12.30 -12.10
N ILE A 255 -21.83 11.31 -12.90
CA ILE A 255 -21.86 11.39 -14.37
C ILE A 255 -23.31 11.57 -14.85
N PRO A 256 -23.68 12.71 -15.48
CA PRO A 256 -24.97 12.85 -16.12
C PRO A 256 -25.00 11.96 -17.37
N LEU A 257 -26.07 11.21 -17.58
CA LEU A 257 -26.30 10.47 -18.83
C LEU A 257 -26.19 11.44 -20.02
N ASP A 258 -25.26 11.11 -20.93
CA ASP A 258 -24.87 11.88 -22.12
C ASP A 258 -26.07 12.50 -22.86
N PRO A 259 -26.02 13.78 -23.29
CA PRO A 259 -27.03 14.40 -24.18
C PRO A 259 -27.42 13.56 -25.42
N VAL A 260 -26.55 12.65 -25.88
CA VAL A 260 -26.83 11.67 -26.95
C VAL A 260 -27.87 10.63 -26.53
N LEU A 261 -27.92 10.22 -25.26
CA LEU A 261 -28.94 9.28 -24.75
C LEU A 261 -30.33 9.92 -24.65
N ARG A 262 -30.41 11.23 -24.33
CA ARG A 262 -31.68 12.00 -24.34
C ARG A 262 -32.39 12.00 -25.71
N ARG A 263 -31.69 11.69 -26.81
CA ARG A 263 -32.25 11.67 -28.18
C ARG A 263 -32.79 10.30 -28.62
N ARG A 264 -32.60 9.24 -27.85
CA ARG A 264 -32.88 7.85 -28.27
C ARG A 264 -34.03 7.13 -27.55
N ILE A 265 -34.52 7.63 -26.42
CA ILE A 265 -35.68 7.04 -25.71
C ILE A 265 -36.99 7.42 -26.45
N PRO A 266 -37.82 6.47 -26.92
CA PRO A 266 -39.04 6.77 -27.68
C PRO A 266 -40.06 7.62 -26.90
N ASP A 267 -40.34 7.28 -25.65
CA ASP A 267 -41.35 7.96 -24.81
C ASP A 267 -41.03 9.44 -24.57
N PHE A 268 -39.74 9.81 -24.57
CA PHE A 268 -39.33 11.19 -24.34
C PHE A 268 -39.66 12.12 -25.52
N ARG A 269 -39.83 11.59 -26.75
CA ARG A 269 -40.36 12.36 -27.87
C ARG A 269 -41.86 12.67 -27.69
N GLN A 270 -42.62 11.72 -27.15
CA GLN A 270 -44.06 11.87 -26.91
C GLN A 270 -44.33 12.81 -25.72
N ALA A 271 -43.43 12.83 -24.72
CA ALA A 271 -43.43 13.85 -23.67
C ALA A 271 -43.04 15.24 -24.20
N LEU A 272 -42.00 15.35 -25.03
CA LEU A 272 -41.55 16.63 -25.59
C LEU A 272 -42.51 17.23 -26.62
N SER A 273 -43.33 16.43 -27.32
CA SER A 273 -44.41 16.97 -28.16
C SER A 273 -45.51 17.61 -27.30
N ARG A 274 -45.96 16.92 -26.24
CA ARG A 274 -46.95 17.46 -25.29
C ARG A 274 -46.46 18.74 -24.58
N ILE A 275 -45.18 18.78 -24.20
CA ILE A 275 -44.57 19.98 -23.58
C ILE A 275 -44.41 21.13 -24.60
N ARG A 276 -44.20 20.83 -25.90
CA ARG A 276 -44.18 21.85 -26.96
C ARG A 276 -45.57 22.42 -27.25
N GLU A 277 -46.62 21.61 -27.18
CA GLU A 277 -48.00 22.08 -27.31
C GLU A 277 -48.39 22.98 -26.12
N GLN A 278 -48.04 22.59 -24.88
CA GLN A 278 -48.32 23.39 -23.67
C GLN A 278 -47.52 24.69 -23.56
N ARG A 279 -46.37 24.84 -24.24
CA ARG A 279 -45.55 26.07 -24.18
C ARG A 279 -45.88 27.11 -25.26
N SER A 280 -46.89 26.88 -26.09
CA SER A 280 -47.41 27.92 -26.99
C SER A 280 -48.32 28.94 -26.28
N THR A 281 -48.69 28.67 -25.02
CA THR A 281 -49.63 29.46 -24.23
C THR A 281 -49.17 29.65 -22.79
N GLU A 282 -48.16 30.50 -22.54
CA GLU A 282 -48.05 31.30 -21.30
C GLU A 282 -46.88 32.31 -21.36
N ASN A 283 -47.18 33.58 -21.05
CA ASN A 283 -46.22 34.70 -21.02
C ASN A 283 -45.89 35.04 -19.56
N ILE A 284 -44.69 34.68 -19.09
CA ILE A 284 -44.09 35.11 -17.82
C ILE A 284 -42.56 35.14 -18.06
N GLY A 285 -41.75 36.12 -17.67
CA GLY A 285 -41.94 37.27 -16.79
C GLY A 285 -40.62 37.43 -15.99
N GLN A 286 -40.07 38.64 -15.90
CA GLN A 286 -38.72 38.84 -15.32
C GLN A 286 -38.72 38.61 -13.80
N ASP A 287 -38.00 37.57 -13.34
CA ASP A 287 -37.07 37.59 -12.20
C ASP A 287 -36.58 36.16 -11.89
N THR A 288 -35.29 35.89 -12.04
CA THR A 288 -34.66 34.63 -11.57
C THR A 288 -33.13 34.80 -11.41
N PRO A 289 -32.48 34.30 -10.34
CA PRO A 289 -31.05 34.60 -10.07
C PRO A 289 -30.06 33.90 -11.02
N PRO A 290 -28.80 34.40 -11.12
CA PRO A 290 -27.86 34.06 -12.19
C PRO A 290 -27.10 32.73 -11.98
N GLU A 291 -27.78 31.65 -11.61
CA GLU A 291 -27.19 30.30 -11.52
C GLU A 291 -27.58 29.37 -12.69
N TYR A 292 -28.38 29.87 -13.65
CA TYR A 292 -28.98 29.06 -14.73
C TYR A 292 -28.38 29.27 -16.14
N LEU A 293 -27.34 30.10 -16.31
CA LEU A 293 -26.83 30.48 -17.65
C LEU A 293 -25.70 29.59 -18.22
N MET A 294 -25.22 28.57 -17.50
CA MET A 294 -24.15 27.67 -17.95
C MET A 294 -24.65 26.39 -18.65
N THR A 295 -25.50 26.52 -19.68
CA THR A 295 -25.95 25.37 -20.51
C THR A 295 -26.04 25.62 -22.03
N LEU A 296 -25.38 26.67 -22.55
CA LEU A 296 -25.47 27.04 -23.98
C LEU A 296 -24.15 27.51 -24.61
N TYR A 297 -23.05 26.73 -24.55
CA TYR A 297 -21.98 26.87 -25.55
C TYR A 297 -21.31 25.53 -25.94
N ASP A 298 -20.95 25.46 -27.23
CA ASP A 298 -20.02 24.56 -27.92
C ASP A 298 -20.37 23.07 -28.17
N PHE A 299 -21.11 22.90 -29.27
CA PHE A 299 -20.81 21.87 -30.27
C PHE A 299 -19.59 22.28 -31.12
N THR A 300 -18.63 21.37 -31.37
CA THR A 300 -17.99 21.15 -32.69
C THR A 300 -17.26 19.79 -32.71
N ILE A 301 -17.23 19.15 -33.89
CA ILE A 301 -16.84 17.74 -34.11
C ILE A 301 -15.42 17.65 -34.68
N LEU A 302 -14.62 16.68 -34.20
CA LEU A 302 -13.54 16.08 -35.01
C LEU A 302 -13.66 14.55 -35.00
N LYS A 303 -13.80 13.96 -36.20
CA LYS A 303 -13.86 12.52 -36.45
C LYS A 303 -12.46 11.93 -36.61
N PHE A 304 -12.24 10.75 -36.05
CA PHE A 304 -11.13 9.86 -36.41
C PHE A 304 -11.39 9.20 -37.79
N ILE A 305 -10.31 8.99 -38.55
CA ILE A 305 -10.17 7.85 -39.47
C ILE A 305 -8.99 7.01 -38.94
N PRO A 306 -9.13 5.70 -38.73
CA PRO A 306 -8.05 4.84 -38.24
C PRO A 306 -7.19 4.30 -39.40
N GLU A 307 -5.92 3.95 -39.14
CA GLU A 307 -5.48 2.57 -39.41
C GLU A 307 -4.12 2.18 -38.81
N ARG A 308 -3.82 0.89 -38.98
CA ARG A 308 -2.84 0.05 -38.27
C ARG A 308 -1.38 0.38 -38.61
N ARG A 309 -0.46 0.04 -37.70
CA ARG A 309 0.97 -0.12 -38.03
C ARG A 309 1.23 -1.50 -38.64
N SER A 310 1.79 -1.52 -39.83
CA SER A 310 2.77 -2.52 -40.28
C SER A 310 3.89 -1.80 -41.06
N ASN A 311 5.09 -2.36 -41.02
CA ASN A 311 6.35 -1.71 -41.40
C ASN A 311 6.37 -1.13 -42.82
N LEU A 312 6.91 0.09 -42.98
CA LEU A 312 7.82 0.47 -44.09
C LEU A 312 8.46 1.85 -43.89
N THR A 313 9.67 2.02 -44.43
CA THR A 313 10.53 3.20 -44.30
C THR A 313 10.35 4.15 -45.49
N VAL A 314 9.91 5.40 -45.29
CA VAL A 314 10.09 6.49 -46.28
C VAL A 314 10.36 7.83 -45.60
N ARG A 315 11.42 8.52 -46.04
CA ARG A 315 11.70 9.94 -45.76
C ARG A 315 10.87 10.84 -46.69
N SER A 316 10.18 11.86 -46.18
CA SER A 316 10.04 13.23 -46.75
C SER A 316 8.88 13.98 -46.07
N SER A 317 8.74 15.29 -46.36
CA SER A 317 7.64 16.17 -45.91
C SER A 317 7.73 16.82 -44.52
N PHE A 318 8.94 17.13 -44.03
CA PHE A 318 9.14 18.16 -43.01
C PHE A 318 9.17 19.57 -43.65
N HIS A 319 7.99 20.14 -43.92
CA HIS A 319 7.88 21.57 -44.26
C HIS A 319 6.57 22.25 -43.80
N GLY A 320 5.47 21.50 -43.65
CA GLY A 320 4.19 22.06 -43.19
C GLY A 320 4.09 22.35 -41.68
N LEU A 321 4.94 21.73 -40.85
CA LEU A 321 4.81 21.81 -39.39
C LEU A 321 5.35 23.12 -38.79
N ARG A 322 6.38 23.71 -39.41
CA ARG A 322 7.07 24.90 -38.86
C ARG A 322 6.18 26.15 -38.89
N LYS A 323 5.39 26.31 -39.96
CA LYS A 323 4.47 27.44 -40.16
C LYS A 323 3.19 27.43 -39.31
N ARG A 324 3.04 26.46 -38.38
CA ARG A 324 1.89 26.35 -37.45
C ARG A 324 2.27 26.52 -35.99
N ILE A 325 3.56 26.58 -35.67
CA ILE A 325 4.04 26.87 -34.32
C ILE A 325 4.08 28.38 -34.09
N ASP A 326 4.51 29.14 -35.11
CA ASP A 326 4.67 30.60 -35.06
C ASP A 326 3.37 31.38 -34.73
N ASN A 327 2.18 30.78 -34.92
CA ASN A 327 0.87 31.37 -34.59
C ASN A 327 0.35 31.01 -33.18
N PHE A 328 1.06 30.19 -32.40
CA PHE A 328 0.61 29.79 -31.06
C PHE A 328 0.92 30.84 -29.99
N ASP A 329 2.08 31.49 -30.09
CA ASP A 329 2.49 32.57 -29.17
C ASP A 329 1.67 33.85 -29.38
N GLU A 330 1.13 34.06 -30.60
CA GLU A 330 0.24 35.19 -30.92
C GLU A 330 -1.16 35.03 -30.28
N TRP A 331 -1.61 33.79 -30.03
CA TRP A 331 -2.90 33.49 -29.40
C TRP A 331 -2.86 33.69 -27.86
N LEU A 332 -1.73 33.39 -27.22
CA LEU A 332 -1.56 33.57 -25.77
C LEU A 332 -1.63 35.05 -25.33
N ASN A 333 -1.25 35.98 -26.22
CA ASN A 333 -1.29 37.42 -25.97
C ASN A 333 -2.66 38.08 -26.21
N LEU A 334 -3.69 37.31 -26.61
CA LEU A 334 -5.04 37.82 -26.91
C LEU A 334 -6.10 37.48 -25.85
N THR A 335 -5.69 36.94 -24.69
CA THR A 335 -6.60 36.73 -23.55
C THR A 335 -6.49 37.85 -22.53
N ASP A 336 -7.60 38.57 -22.36
CA ASP A 336 -7.77 39.72 -21.46
C ASP A 336 -7.40 39.38 -19.99
N GLU A 337 -7.08 40.39 -19.18
CA GLU A 337 -6.44 40.23 -17.85
C GLU A 337 -7.33 39.61 -16.74
N THR A 338 -8.47 39.01 -17.10
CA THR A 338 -9.54 38.60 -16.16
C THR A 338 -9.54 37.13 -15.73
N LEU A 339 -8.70 36.28 -16.32
CA LEU A 339 -8.61 34.84 -15.97
C LEU A 339 -7.42 34.54 -15.04
N SER A 340 -7.72 33.92 -13.89
CA SER A 340 -6.73 33.47 -12.92
C SER A 340 -5.88 32.31 -13.46
N TRP A 341 -4.69 32.13 -12.87
CA TRP A 341 -3.80 31.01 -13.22
C TRP A 341 -4.45 29.62 -13.05
N ASN A 342 -5.40 29.47 -12.12
CA ASN A 342 -6.12 28.22 -11.91
C ASN A 342 -7.09 27.89 -13.07
N GLU A 343 -7.71 28.90 -13.68
CA GLU A 343 -8.60 28.73 -14.83
C GLU A 343 -7.81 28.41 -16.10
N LYS A 344 -6.63 29.03 -16.27
CA LYS A 344 -5.68 28.69 -17.33
C LYS A 344 -5.14 27.25 -17.20
N LEU A 345 -4.93 26.77 -15.97
CA LEU A 345 -4.57 25.36 -15.70
C LEU A 345 -5.72 24.38 -15.98
N LEU A 346 -6.97 24.76 -15.70
CA LEU A 346 -8.16 23.93 -15.97
C LEU A 346 -8.31 23.60 -17.47
N LEU A 347 -7.98 24.57 -18.34
CA LEU A 347 -8.02 24.42 -19.79
C LEU A 347 -6.89 23.53 -20.35
N LEU A 348 -5.79 23.34 -19.62
CA LEU A 348 -4.60 22.62 -20.13
C LEU A 348 -4.56 21.11 -19.81
N GLY A 349 -5.45 20.60 -18.96
CA GLY A 349 -5.95 19.21 -19.02
C GLY A 349 -4.93 18.05 -19.06
N LEU A 350 -3.82 18.14 -18.32
CA LEU A 350 -2.75 17.13 -18.29
C LEU A 350 -2.98 16.02 -17.23
N HIS A 351 -4.01 15.17 -17.39
CA HIS A 351 -4.12 13.89 -16.64
C HIS A 351 -5.01 12.82 -17.33
N LYS A 352 -4.85 12.62 -18.65
CA LYS A 352 -5.83 11.86 -19.46
C LYS A 352 -5.83 10.32 -19.35
N GLU A 353 -4.80 9.64 -18.83
CA GLU A 353 -4.74 8.16 -18.90
C GLU A 353 -5.36 7.38 -17.72
N LYS A 354 -5.54 7.99 -16.54
CA LYS A 354 -6.22 7.34 -15.40
C LYS A 354 -7.70 7.72 -15.30
N PHE A 355 -8.06 8.94 -15.71
CA PHE A 355 -9.43 9.46 -15.66
C PHE A 355 -10.44 8.72 -16.57
N LEU A 356 -9.99 8.07 -17.65
CA LEU A 356 -10.87 7.40 -18.61
C LEU A 356 -11.38 6.01 -18.18
N LYS A 357 -10.77 5.36 -17.18
CA LYS A 357 -11.01 3.91 -16.96
C LYS A 357 -12.26 3.57 -16.14
N ILE A 358 -12.72 4.47 -15.26
CA ILE A 358 -13.91 4.23 -14.42
C ILE A 358 -15.15 4.88 -15.04
N ASN A 359 -15.03 6.13 -15.52
CA ASN A 359 -16.10 6.83 -16.26
C ASN A 359 -16.73 6.01 -17.39
N LEU A 360 -15.94 5.21 -18.11
CA LEU A 360 -16.45 4.33 -19.16
C LEU A 360 -17.40 3.24 -18.64
N ILE A 361 -17.20 2.70 -17.43
CA ILE A 361 -17.92 1.53 -16.91
C ILE A 361 -19.41 1.83 -16.73
N LEU A 362 -19.75 3.02 -16.24
CA LEU A 362 -21.14 3.44 -16.00
C LEU A 362 -21.84 3.94 -17.29
N LEU A 363 -21.10 4.55 -18.21
CA LEU A 363 -21.65 5.12 -19.45
C LEU A 363 -22.21 4.09 -20.45
N PHE A 364 -21.76 2.83 -20.41
CA PHE A 364 -22.16 1.79 -21.39
C PHE A 364 -23.14 0.73 -20.86
N ALA A 365 -23.47 0.73 -19.57
CA ALA A 365 -24.42 -0.21 -19.00
C ALA A 365 -25.86 0.00 -19.53
N ASN A 366 -26.19 1.23 -19.95
CA ASN A 366 -27.54 1.67 -20.26
C ASN A 366 -27.91 1.61 -21.76
N GLN A 367 -27.28 0.71 -22.53
CA GLN A 367 -27.59 0.49 -23.97
C GLN A 367 -27.95 -0.97 -24.31
N GLY A 368 -28.36 -1.76 -23.31
CA GLY A 368 -28.66 -3.20 -23.47
C GLY A 368 -30.13 -3.61 -23.47
N ASN A 369 -31.04 -2.79 -22.93
CA ASN A 369 -32.44 -3.17 -22.68
C ASN A 369 -33.44 -2.46 -23.60
N GLU A 370 -33.45 -2.79 -24.89
CA GLU A 370 -34.59 -2.52 -25.78
C GLU A 370 -34.77 -3.67 -26.79
N GLN A 371 -35.82 -4.49 -26.58
CA GLN A 371 -36.56 -5.38 -27.51
C GLN A 371 -37.29 -6.43 -26.65
N THR A 372 -38.59 -6.72 -26.79
CA THR A 372 -39.70 -6.16 -27.60
C THR A 372 -41.01 -6.45 -26.86
N ASN A 373 -41.97 -5.52 -26.87
CA ASN A 373 -43.39 -5.84 -26.68
C ASN A 373 -44.27 -4.71 -27.21
N MET A 374 -44.92 -4.94 -28.35
CA MET A 374 -46.13 -4.22 -28.80
C MET A 374 -47.03 -5.24 -29.52
N PRO A 375 -48.37 -5.11 -29.43
CA PRO A 375 -49.30 -6.15 -29.84
C PRO A 375 -49.75 -6.00 -31.30
N GLU A 376 -50.04 -7.12 -31.94
CA GLU A 376 -50.96 -7.18 -33.08
C GLU A 376 -52.07 -8.18 -32.79
N SER A 377 -53.30 -7.78 -33.07
CA SER A 377 -54.51 -8.57 -32.88
C SER A 377 -55.32 -8.58 -34.17
N SER A 378 -55.41 -9.73 -34.85
CA SER A 378 -56.50 -10.04 -35.78
C SER A 378 -56.49 -11.53 -36.16
N ASP A 379 -57.62 -12.17 -35.85
CA ASP A 379 -58.32 -13.17 -36.66
C ASP A 379 -57.73 -14.60 -36.94
N MET A 380 -58.26 -15.53 -36.13
CA MET A 380 -59.13 -16.66 -36.55
C MET A 380 -58.57 -17.93 -37.24
N ASN A 381 -59.18 -19.05 -36.82
CA ASN A 381 -59.18 -20.43 -37.36
C ASN A 381 -57.91 -21.27 -37.06
N GLU A 382 -58.00 -22.34 -36.26
CA GLU A 382 -58.37 -23.73 -36.64
C GLU A 382 -57.34 -24.37 -37.59
N GLU A 383 -56.74 -25.55 -37.34
CA GLU A 383 -57.35 -26.77 -36.77
C GLU A 383 -56.31 -27.80 -36.23
N THR A 384 -56.76 -28.71 -35.37
CA THR A 384 -56.26 -30.11 -35.15
C THR A 384 -54.92 -30.45 -34.44
N ARG A 385 -54.85 -31.74 -34.03
CA ARG A 385 -54.08 -32.36 -32.94
C ARG A 385 -52.93 -33.28 -33.45
N PRO A 386 -52.04 -33.81 -32.55
CA PRO A 386 -50.87 -34.68 -32.86
C PRO A 386 -51.30 -36.17 -33.09
N PRO A 387 -50.46 -37.26 -33.16
CA PRO A 387 -49.10 -37.44 -32.59
C PRO A 387 -48.08 -38.45 -33.23
N ARG A 388 -46.91 -38.55 -32.57
CA ARG A 388 -45.95 -39.68 -32.37
C ARG A 388 -46.02 -40.99 -33.21
N LEU A 389 -44.83 -41.50 -33.59
CA LEU A 389 -44.29 -42.91 -33.46
C LEU A 389 -43.47 -43.38 -34.70
N GLY A 390 -42.56 -44.35 -34.48
CA GLY A 390 -41.86 -45.15 -35.52
C GLY A 390 -40.35 -44.87 -35.62
N ASN A 391 -39.44 -45.61 -34.96
CA ASN A 391 -38.89 -46.96 -35.28
C ASN A 391 -38.21 -47.14 -36.64
N HIS A 392 -36.90 -47.47 -36.62
CA HIS A 392 -36.13 -48.46 -37.43
C HIS A 392 -34.62 -48.19 -37.17
N GLY A 393 -33.69 -49.15 -37.03
CA GLY A 393 -33.78 -50.61 -36.91
C GLY A 393 -32.61 -51.34 -37.58
N PHE A 394 -31.82 -52.13 -36.82
CA PHE A 394 -30.76 -53.08 -37.27
C PHE A 394 -29.50 -52.45 -37.91
N SER A 395 -28.27 -53.02 -37.86
CA SER A 395 -27.70 -54.30 -37.35
C SER A 395 -26.19 -54.08 -36.99
N HIS A 396 -25.33 -55.00 -36.51
CA HIS A 396 -25.37 -56.39 -35.97
C HIS A 396 -24.14 -56.58 -35.03
N ASP A 397 -24.20 -57.60 -34.14
CA ASP A 397 -23.19 -58.56 -33.61
C ASP A 397 -21.67 -58.20 -33.49
N ASN A 398 -20.87 -58.69 -32.53
CA ASN A 398 -21.01 -59.94 -31.75
C ASN A 398 -20.30 -59.95 -30.36
N GLU A 399 -20.63 -60.98 -29.59
CA GLU A 399 -20.19 -61.47 -28.25
C GLU A 399 -18.66 -61.59 -27.96
N ARG A 400 -18.14 -61.94 -26.75
CA ARG A 400 -18.53 -61.85 -25.30
C ARG A 400 -17.27 -62.15 -24.42
N ASN A 401 -17.35 -61.74 -23.15
CA ASN A 401 -16.51 -62.04 -21.94
C ASN A 401 -16.41 -63.58 -21.63
N PRO A 402 -15.71 -64.16 -20.58
CA PRO A 402 -14.92 -63.56 -19.48
C PRO A 402 -13.74 -64.37 -18.80
N ARG A 403 -13.18 -63.82 -17.69
CA ARG A 403 -12.70 -64.46 -16.41
C ARG A 403 -11.29 -65.10 -16.21
N ASN A 404 -10.72 -64.69 -15.05
CA ASN A 404 -10.00 -65.45 -13.99
C ASN A 404 -8.49 -65.85 -14.06
N GLN A 405 -7.86 -65.75 -12.88
CA GLN A 405 -6.51 -66.22 -12.50
C GLN A 405 -6.44 -67.73 -12.22
N PRO A 406 -5.22 -68.29 -12.05
CA PRO A 406 -4.85 -68.84 -10.73
C PRO A 406 -3.40 -68.52 -10.25
N ARG A 407 -3.05 -69.01 -9.04
CA ARG A 407 -1.82 -68.78 -8.25
C ARG A 407 -0.79 -69.94 -8.35
N ILE A 408 0.31 -69.83 -7.57
CA ILE A 408 1.23 -70.85 -6.97
C ILE A 408 2.63 -70.88 -7.63
N SER A 409 3.79 -70.94 -6.94
CA SER A 409 4.23 -70.61 -5.55
C SER A 409 5.77 -70.54 -5.52
N ASP A 410 6.39 -69.95 -4.47
CA ASP A 410 7.42 -70.61 -3.63
C ASP A 410 8.11 -69.64 -2.63
N LEU A 411 8.53 -70.21 -1.48
CA LEU A 411 9.17 -69.65 -0.28
C LEU A 411 10.22 -70.71 0.20
N PRO A 412 11.17 -70.48 1.16
CA PRO A 412 11.12 -69.58 2.32
C PRO A 412 12.46 -68.86 2.71
N PRO A 413 12.51 -68.06 3.80
CA PRO A 413 13.69 -67.26 4.20
C PRO A 413 14.52 -67.85 5.37
N ARG A 414 15.69 -67.26 5.66
CA ARG A 414 16.43 -67.44 6.93
C ARG A 414 17.13 -66.16 7.43
N HIS A 415 16.87 -65.80 8.69
CA HIS A 415 17.74 -65.01 9.59
C HIS A 415 18.75 -65.97 10.28
N PRO A 416 19.91 -65.53 10.89
CA PRO A 416 19.91 -64.63 12.06
C PRO A 416 21.16 -63.74 12.37
N GLN A 417 20.92 -62.74 13.24
CA GLN A 417 21.76 -62.15 14.31
C GLN A 417 23.17 -61.50 14.09
N ARG A 418 23.30 -60.33 14.77
CA ARG A 418 24.41 -59.67 15.52
C ARG A 418 25.87 -60.18 15.40
N PRO A 419 26.83 -59.25 15.63
CA PRO A 419 27.55 -59.32 16.91
C PRO A 419 27.60 -57.98 17.68
N SER A 420 27.94 -58.08 18.97
CA SER A 420 28.14 -56.99 19.93
C SER A 420 29.59 -56.91 20.39
N TRP A 421 30.10 -55.70 20.66
CA TRP A 421 31.28 -55.50 21.51
C TRP A 421 30.94 -54.48 22.62
N ALA A 422 31.26 -54.85 23.86
CA ALA A 422 31.43 -53.94 24.99
C ALA A 422 32.91 -53.41 24.95
N ASP A 423 33.41 -52.50 25.78
CA ASP A 423 33.09 -52.25 27.18
C ASP A 423 33.73 -50.93 27.70
N ARG A 424 33.45 -50.58 28.96
CA ARG A 424 34.04 -49.52 29.82
C ARG A 424 33.48 -48.09 29.70
N ASP A 425 32.76 -47.58 30.70
CA ASP A 425 33.17 -47.12 32.05
C ASP A 425 33.71 -45.67 32.10
N ASN A 426 32.85 -44.71 32.45
CA ASN A 426 32.80 -44.22 33.83
C ASN A 426 31.61 -43.26 34.02
N GLY A 427 30.84 -43.44 35.10
CA GLY A 427 29.72 -42.55 35.43
C GLY A 427 30.04 -41.60 36.58
N ARG A 428 29.26 -40.51 36.68
CA ARG A 428 28.36 -40.22 37.84
C ARG A 428 27.71 -38.84 37.73
N ARG A 429 26.37 -38.83 37.70
CA ARG A 429 25.59 -37.73 38.30
C ARG A 429 25.74 -37.80 39.81
N LEU A 430 25.56 -36.68 40.52
CA LEU A 430 24.76 -36.63 41.75
C LEU A 430 24.26 -35.20 42.02
N SER A 431 23.08 -35.12 42.60
CA SER A 431 22.34 -33.93 43.05
C SER A 431 22.55 -33.67 44.54
N PHE A 432 22.27 -32.46 45.05
CA PHE A 432 21.74 -32.08 46.41
C PHE A 432 21.72 -30.53 46.47
N SER A 433 20.60 -29.83 46.65
CA SER A 433 19.74 -29.57 47.84
C SER A 433 20.24 -28.49 48.82
N ASP A 434 19.50 -27.38 48.84
CA ASP A 434 19.20 -26.36 49.88
C ASP A 434 20.15 -26.04 51.06
N GLY A 435 20.16 -24.75 51.45
CA GLY A 435 20.32 -24.31 52.84
C GLY A 435 21.71 -23.87 53.33
N SER A 436 22.02 -22.56 53.23
CA SER A 436 22.47 -21.68 54.36
C SER A 436 23.28 -20.42 53.94
N ARG A 437 23.08 -19.33 54.69
CA ARG A 437 23.94 -18.13 54.83
C ARG A 437 24.68 -18.27 56.20
N PRO A 438 25.83 -17.60 56.50
CA PRO A 438 26.03 -16.16 56.26
C PRO A 438 27.48 -15.60 56.11
N SER A 439 27.54 -14.26 56.07
CA SER A 439 28.62 -13.35 56.54
C SER A 439 29.74 -12.91 55.59
N ASN A 440 30.16 -11.66 55.81
CA ASN A 440 31.04 -10.87 54.93
C ASN A 440 32.53 -11.12 55.21
N LEU A 441 33.35 -11.12 54.16
CA LEU A 441 34.67 -10.47 54.22
C LEU A 441 35.09 -9.96 52.84
N VAL A 442 35.55 -8.70 52.79
CA VAL A 442 36.06 -8.06 51.58
C VAL A 442 37.56 -8.31 51.48
N ILE A 443 38.03 -8.97 50.42
CA ILE A 443 39.43 -8.94 49.99
C ILE A 443 39.49 -8.76 48.46
N CYS A 444 40.17 -7.70 48.02
CA CYS A 444 40.34 -7.37 46.62
C CYS A 444 41.32 -8.31 45.92
N TYR A 445 40.95 -8.81 44.73
CA TYR A 445 41.92 -9.24 43.71
C TYR A 445 41.71 -8.44 42.42
N LYS A 446 42.82 -7.86 41.93
CA LYS A 446 42.86 -7.06 40.70
C LYS A 446 42.82 -7.98 39.48
N LEU A 447 41.87 -7.76 38.58
CA LEU A 447 41.92 -8.30 37.20
C LEU A 447 42.41 -7.20 36.24
N PRO A 448 43.26 -7.53 35.24
CA PRO A 448 43.88 -6.54 34.37
C PRO A 448 42.88 -6.00 33.35
N LYS A 449 42.53 -4.71 33.46
CA LYS A 449 41.80 -4.00 32.40
C LYS A 449 42.75 -3.64 31.26
N GLN A 450 42.74 -4.44 30.18
CA GLN A 450 43.23 -3.95 28.89
C GLN A 450 42.10 -3.18 28.19
N PHE A 451 42.13 -1.85 28.33
CA PHE A 451 41.39 -0.97 27.43
C PHE A 451 42.20 -0.78 26.14
N PRO A 452 41.58 -0.85 24.94
CA PRO A 452 42.18 -0.29 23.75
C PRO A 452 42.15 1.25 23.87
N VAL A 453 43.28 1.83 24.28
CA VAL A 453 43.48 3.28 24.26
C VAL A 453 43.59 3.73 22.80
N ILE A 454 42.54 4.39 22.29
CA ILE A 454 42.65 5.13 21.03
C ILE A 454 43.61 6.30 21.27
N ARG A 455 44.85 6.16 20.80
CA ARG A 455 45.80 7.27 20.74
C ARG A 455 45.31 8.27 19.70
N ALA A 456 45.03 9.50 20.13
CA ALA A 456 45.14 10.64 19.24
C ALA A 456 46.61 10.77 18.81
N SER A 457 46.89 10.65 17.52
CA SER A 457 48.24 10.79 16.97
C SER A 457 48.63 12.27 16.89
N SER A 458 49.17 12.81 17.99
CA SER A 458 50.02 14.00 17.92
C SER A 458 51.20 13.71 17.00
N GLY A 459 51.45 14.56 16.02
CA GLY A 459 52.37 14.27 14.92
C GLY A 459 53.82 13.97 15.37
N SER A 460 54.39 12.92 14.79
CA SER A 460 55.85 12.75 14.70
C SER A 460 56.22 12.57 13.23
N SER A 461 57.15 13.41 12.75
CA SER A 461 57.73 13.29 11.42
C SER A 461 58.40 11.93 11.24
N SER A 462 57.96 11.16 10.25
CA SER A 462 58.66 9.98 9.74
C SER A 462 58.47 9.91 8.23
N SER A 463 59.59 10.06 7.50
CA SER A 463 59.80 9.78 6.06
C SER A 463 58.54 9.69 5.19
N ILE A 464 58.28 10.76 4.43
CA ILE A 464 57.21 10.80 3.41
C ILE A 464 57.44 9.68 2.40
N ASP A 465 56.58 8.66 2.41
CA ASP A 465 56.45 7.73 1.31
C ASP A 465 55.76 8.47 0.14
N THR A 466 56.53 8.83 -0.88
CA THR A 466 56.05 9.55 -2.07
C THR A 466 55.39 8.62 -3.08
N GLY A 467 54.59 7.67 -2.60
CA GLY A 467 53.73 6.83 -3.43
C GLY A 467 52.59 7.64 -4.05
N SER A 468 52.41 7.49 -5.37
CA SER A 468 51.26 8.03 -6.10
C SER A 468 50.00 7.24 -5.74
N GLY A 469 49.26 7.71 -4.74
CA GLY A 469 47.98 7.11 -4.36
C GLY A 469 46.91 7.29 -5.43
N SER A 470 45.92 6.40 -5.44
CA SER A 470 44.76 6.52 -6.35
C SER A 470 43.79 7.62 -5.90
N GLU A 471 42.95 8.12 -6.81
CA GLU A 471 41.86 9.03 -6.44
C GLU A 471 40.94 8.39 -5.39
N LEU A 472 40.73 7.07 -5.48
CA LEU A 472 39.94 6.29 -4.52
C LEU A 472 40.53 6.33 -3.11
N GLU A 473 41.85 6.23 -2.95
CA GLU A 473 42.51 6.36 -1.65
C GLU A 473 42.40 7.78 -1.10
N ALA A 474 42.56 8.80 -1.95
CA ALA A 474 42.44 10.20 -1.54
C ALA A 474 41.04 10.53 -1.00
N ILE A 475 39.96 10.17 -1.71
CA ILE A 475 38.57 10.41 -1.25
C ILE A 475 38.21 9.61 -0.01
N SER A 476 38.78 8.40 0.16
CA SER A 476 38.50 7.52 1.30
C SER A 476 39.02 8.07 2.63
N THR A 477 39.88 9.10 2.60
CA THR A 477 40.29 9.85 3.81
C THR A 477 39.21 10.79 4.34
N PHE A 478 38.18 11.11 3.54
CA PHE A 478 37.13 12.08 3.87
C PHE A 478 35.72 11.48 3.97
N SER A 479 35.45 10.39 3.26
CA SER A 479 34.14 9.74 3.14
C SER A 479 34.30 8.22 3.08
N GLU A 480 33.43 7.48 3.75
CA GLU A 480 33.45 6.01 3.68
C GLU A 480 32.76 5.55 2.39
N ILE A 481 33.49 4.80 1.56
CA ILE A 481 33.05 4.41 0.21
C ILE A 481 32.48 2.99 0.24
N VAL A 482 31.22 2.85 -0.19
CA VAL A 482 30.48 1.58 -0.20
C VAL A 482 30.12 1.21 -1.66
N PRO A 483 30.44 -0.01 -2.13
CA PRO A 483 29.99 -0.48 -3.44
C PRO A 483 28.46 -0.58 -3.53
N ASP A 484 27.86 -0.03 -4.61
CA ASP A 484 26.42 -0.07 -4.90
C ASP A 484 25.92 -1.48 -5.31
N THR A 485 26.83 -2.43 -5.51
CA THR A 485 26.50 -3.80 -5.91
C THR A 485 27.38 -4.78 -5.17
N VAL A 486 26.75 -5.69 -4.43
CA VAL A 486 27.42 -6.92 -3.97
C VAL A 486 27.45 -7.90 -5.14
N ILE A 487 28.42 -7.73 -6.05
CA ILE A 487 28.81 -8.80 -6.96
C ILE A 487 29.75 -9.71 -6.18
N PHE A 488 29.42 -10.99 -6.11
CA PHE A 488 30.01 -11.92 -5.15
C PHE A 488 31.51 -12.19 -5.39
N ASP A 489 32.01 -11.89 -6.59
CA ASP A 489 33.41 -12.06 -7.00
C ASP A 489 34.27 -10.78 -6.85
N ASP A 490 33.70 -9.67 -6.39
CA ASP A 490 34.38 -8.37 -6.31
C ASP A 490 34.81 -7.94 -4.89
N PHE A 491 34.48 -8.72 -3.85
CA PHE A 491 34.92 -8.46 -2.47
C PHE A 491 36.44 -8.32 -2.33
N GLU A 492 37.22 -9.07 -3.12
CA GLU A 492 38.69 -8.97 -3.11
C GLU A 492 39.20 -7.68 -3.78
N LYS A 493 38.47 -7.17 -4.80
CA LYS A 493 38.89 -5.98 -5.56
C LYS A 493 38.50 -4.68 -4.86
N PHE A 494 37.34 -4.68 -4.20
CA PHE A 494 36.75 -3.56 -3.48
C PHE A 494 36.13 -4.06 -2.17
N PRO A 495 36.93 -4.29 -1.11
CA PRO A 495 36.44 -4.79 0.17
C PRO A 495 35.40 -3.81 0.74
N PRO A 496 34.11 -4.21 0.87
CA PRO A 496 33.06 -3.32 1.31
C PRO A 496 33.13 -3.11 2.82
N THR A 497 33.09 -1.86 3.26
CA THR A 497 33.10 -1.52 4.69
C THR A 497 31.77 -1.82 5.37
N ALA A 498 30.65 -1.72 4.64
CA ALA A 498 29.30 -2.01 5.09
C ALA A 498 28.52 -2.72 3.97
N ALA A 499 27.40 -3.39 4.32
CA ALA A 499 26.58 -4.12 3.35
C ALA A 499 25.09 -3.77 3.47
N THR A 500 24.31 -4.07 2.43
CA THR A 500 22.84 -3.98 2.45
C THR A 500 22.22 -5.26 1.87
N VAL A 501 21.26 -5.83 2.59
CA VAL A 501 20.43 -6.96 2.14
C VAL A 501 19.04 -6.46 1.79
N SER A 502 18.53 -6.93 0.66
CA SER A 502 17.28 -6.47 0.04
C SER A 502 16.60 -7.60 -0.70
N SER A 503 15.30 -7.45 -0.98
CA SER A 503 14.57 -8.36 -1.86
C SER A 503 15.24 -8.46 -3.25
N SER A 504 15.81 -7.34 -3.72
CA SER A 504 16.58 -7.32 -4.98
C SER A 504 17.88 -8.13 -4.92
N LEU A 505 18.55 -8.20 -3.75
CA LEU A 505 19.75 -9.03 -3.58
C LEU A 505 19.38 -10.52 -3.57
N LEU A 506 18.29 -10.89 -2.89
CA LEU A 506 17.80 -12.28 -2.91
C LEU A 506 17.45 -12.76 -4.33
N LEU A 507 16.82 -11.92 -5.15
CA LEU A 507 16.59 -12.21 -6.57
C LEU A 507 17.89 -12.39 -7.35
N GLY A 508 18.92 -11.60 -7.06
CA GLY A 508 20.26 -11.74 -7.65
C GLY A 508 20.92 -13.07 -7.28
N ILE A 509 20.91 -13.43 -5.99
CA ILE A 509 21.43 -14.71 -5.47
C ILE A 509 20.72 -15.89 -6.14
N CYS A 510 19.39 -15.85 -6.24
CA CYS A 510 18.62 -16.95 -6.80
C CYS A 510 18.71 -17.06 -8.33
N GLY A 511 19.11 -15.98 -9.02
CA GLY A 511 19.32 -15.95 -10.47
C GLY A 511 20.70 -16.42 -10.92
N LEU A 512 21.62 -16.70 -9.99
CA LEU A 512 22.97 -17.19 -10.27
C LEU A 512 23.10 -18.65 -9.80
N PRO A 513 23.80 -19.52 -10.55
CA PRO A 513 23.91 -20.95 -10.22
C PRO A 513 24.75 -21.19 -8.96
N ASP A 514 25.91 -20.54 -8.87
CA ASP A 514 26.87 -20.70 -7.77
C ASP A 514 27.17 -19.34 -7.14
N THR A 515 26.77 -19.16 -5.87
CA THR A 515 27.17 -17.99 -5.06
C THR A 515 27.39 -18.43 -3.62
N ILE A 516 28.29 -17.77 -2.89
CA ILE A 516 28.57 -18.09 -1.48
C ILE A 516 27.33 -17.92 -0.57
N PHE A 517 26.34 -17.14 -1.01
CA PHE A 517 25.08 -16.89 -0.28
C PHE A 517 23.94 -17.82 -0.70
N ARG A 518 24.13 -18.70 -1.69
CA ARG A 518 23.07 -19.61 -2.18
C ARG A 518 22.56 -20.52 -1.04
N ASN A 519 23.50 -21.09 -0.28
CA ASN A 519 23.19 -21.92 0.89
C ASN A 519 22.38 -21.17 1.97
N ALA A 520 22.59 -19.86 2.16
CA ALA A 520 21.83 -19.06 3.12
C ALA A 520 20.33 -18.98 2.76
N VAL A 521 20.01 -18.94 1.46
CA VAL A 521 18.65 -18.98 0.94
C VAL A 521 18.07 -20.40 1.03
N ASP A 522 18.84 -21.42 0.65
CA ASP A 522 18.36 -22.80 0.69
C ASP A 522 18.09 -23.29 2.13
N MET A 523 18.92 -22.87 3.10
CA MET A 523 18.66 -23.09 4.53
C MET A 523 17.39 -22.37 5.02
N ALA A 524 17.04 -21.21 4.47
CA ALA A 524 15.78 -20.54 4.80
C ALA A 524 14.56 -21.32 4.28
N LEU A 525 14.66 -21.87 3.06
CA LEU A 525 13.61 -22.70 2.43
C LEU A 525 13.44 -24.09 3.08
N ALA A 526 14.47 -24.59 3.75
CA ALA A 526 14.42 -25.75 4.63
C ALA A 526 13.87 -25.43 6.06
N ASP A 527 13.44 -24.18 6.29
CA ASP A 527 12.78 -23.65 7.48
C ASP A 527 11.74 -24.59 8.14
N SER A 528 12.12 -25.39 9.14
CA SER A 528 11.18 -26.30 9.81
C SER A 528 9.98 -25.60 10.49
N GLU A 529 10.14 -24.35 10.96
CA GLU A 529 9.02 -23.57 11.50
C GLU A 529 8.21 -22.92 10.39
N CYS A 530 8.86 -22.35 9.37
CA CYS A 530 8.16 -21.81 8.21
C CYS A 530 7.34 -22.89 7.48
N CYS A 531 7.89 -24.11 7.30
CA CYS A 531 7.23 -25.24 6.64
C CYS A 531 5.94 -25.71 7.36
N LYS A 532 5.82 -25.50 8.67
CA LYS A 532 4.59 -25.82 9.45
C LYS A 532 3.43 -24.86 9.17
N LEU A 533 3.68 -23.69 8.59
CA LEU A 533 2.63 -22.71 8.31
C LEU A 533 1.74 -23.21 7.18
N GLU A 534 0.48 -23.53 7.49
CA GLU A 534 -0.52 -24.00 6.49
C GLU A 534 -0.79 -22.95 5.41
N ASN A 535 -0.85 -21.68 5.79
CA ASN A 535 -1.07 -20.57 4.87
C ASN A 535 0.19 -20.31 4.01
N SER A 536 0.05 -20.48 2.70
CA SER A 536 1.13 -20.31 1.71
C SER A 536 1.77 -18.91 1.73
N GLU A 537 0.97 -17.86 1.88
CA GLU A 537 1.45 -16.47 1.88
C GLU A 537 2.29 -16.18 3.14
N LEU A 538 1.83 -16.64 4.32
CA LEU A 538 2.60 -16.55 5.56
C LEU A 538 3.88 -17.39 5.50
N ARG A 539 3.83 -18.58 4.87
CA ARG A 539 5.00 -19.45 4.65
C ARG A 539 6.05 -18.77 3.77
N LEU A 540 5.65 -18.21 2.62
CA LEU A 540 6.55 -17.53 1.70
C LEU A 540 7.16 -16.27 2.34
N SER A 541 6.37 -15.49 3.07
CA SER A 541 6.88 -14.35 3.83
C SER A 541 7.87 -14.80 4.94
N CYS A 542 7.60 -15.90 5.63
CA CYS A 542 8.50 -16.50 6.62
C CYS A 542 9.86 -16.87 5.99
N PHE A 543 9.85 -17.58 4.86
CA PHE A 543 11.06 -17.88 4.10
C PHE A 543 11.80 -16.63 3.63
N SER A 544 11.09 -15.60 3.13
CA SER A 544 11.71 -14.33 2.73
C SER A 544 12.40 -13.63 3.91
N ASN A 545 11.76 -13.56 5.07
CA ASN A 545 12.36 -12.97 6.28
C ASN A 545 13.62 -13.76 6.73
N LYS A 546 13.56 -15.11 6.75
CA LYS A 546 14.74 -15.94 7.09
C LYS A 546 15.86 -15.81 6.04
N ALA A 547 15.53 -15.73 4.75
CA ALA A 547 16.53 -15.54 3.70
C ALA A 547 17.26 -14.18 3.80
N LEU A 548 16.52 -13.09 4.07
CA LEU A 548 17.12 -11.77 4.34
C LEU A 548 18.10 -11.83 5.52
N VAL A 549 17.70 -12.49 6.62
CA VAL A 549 18.51 -12.59 7.85
C VAL A 549 19.73 -13.49 7.67
N ASN A 550 19.58 -14.67 7.04
CA ASN A 550 20.70 -15.59 6.81
C ASN A 550 21.78 -14.93 5.93
N VAL A 551 21.37 -14.32 4.81
CA VAL A 551 22.28 -13.59 3.90
C VAL A 551 22.92 -12.40 4.62
N GLY A 552 22.18 -11.69 5.46
CA GLY A 552 22.71 -10.59 6.26
C GLY A 552 23.70 -11.04 7.33
N GLY A 553 23.49 -12.21 7.94
CA GLY A 553 24.42 -12.79 8.89
C GLY A 553 25.72 -13.25 8.26
N ASP A 554 25.68 -13.76 7.02
CA ASP A 554 26.90 -14.06 6.26
C ASP A 554 27.63 -12.78 5.83
N LEU A 555 26.92 -11.75 5.37
CA LEU A 555 27.53 -10.44 5.10
C LEU A 555 28.13 -9.79 6.35
N ALA A 556 27.53 -9.98 7.53
CA ALA A 556 28.03 -9.45 8.79
C ALA A 556 29.38 -10.06 9.23
N LYS A 557 29.78 -11.19 8.65
CA LYS A 557 31.10 -11.82 8.82
C LYS A 557 32.14 -11.27 7.83
N LEU A 558 31.69 -10.75 6.68
CA LEU A 558 32.55 -10.29 5.58
C LEU A 558 32.89 -8.80 5.63
N VAL A 559 31.98 -7.95 6.16
CA VAL A 559 32.20 -6.51 6.25
C VAL A 559 32.63 -6.08 7.67
N PRO A 560 33.56 -5.13 7.84
CA PRO A 560 33.98 -4.64 9.16
C PRO A 560 32.93 -3.73 9.83
N GLY A 561 32.01 -3.13 9.08
CA GLY A 561 30.94 -2.25 9.54
C GLY A 561 29.58 -2.94 9.66
N ARG A 562 28.49 -2.18 9.48
CA ARG A 562 27.12 -2.66 9.73
C ARG A 562 26.47 -3.28 8.48
N VAL A 563 25.50 -4.16 8.69
CA VAL A 563 24.65 -4.74 7.64
C VAL A 563 23.24 -4.14 7.74
N SER A 564 22.80 -3.52 6.66
CA SER A 564 21.48 -2.92 6.57
C SER A 564 20.47 -3.89 5.95
N THR A 565 19.40 -4.22 6.67
CA THR A 565 18.38 -5.19 6.24
C THR A 565 17.11 -4.47 5.81
N GLU A 566 16.61 -4.74 4.60
CA GLU A 566 15.31 -4.25 4.11
C GLU A 566 14.16 -4.64 5.04
N VAL A 567 13.41 -3.63 5.50
CA VAL A 567 12.07 -3.82 6.07
C VAL A 567 11.05 -3.79 4.93
N ASP A 568 10.09 -4.72 4.97
CA ASP A 568 9.09 -4.91 3.91
C ASP A 568 8.36 -3.60 3.56
N ALA A 569 8.51 -3.15 2.32
CA ALA A 569 7.93 -1.92 1.81
C ALA A 569 6.39 -1.91 1.80
N ARG A 570 5.72 -3.07 1.90
CA ARG A 570 4.26 -3.16 2.12
C ARG A 570 3.83 -2.50 3.43
N LEU A 571 4.73 -2.47 4.42
CA LEU A 571 4.49 -1.91 5.75
C LEU A 571 4.79 -0.41 5.84
N ALA A 572 5.23 0.25 4.76
CA ALA A 572 5.71 1.63 4.77
C ALA A 572 4.73 2.68 5.35
N TYR A 573 3.45 2.36 5.43
CA TYR A 573 2.41 3.24 6.01
C TYR A 573 1.76 2.67 7.29
N ASP A 574 2.35 1.65 7.94
CA ASP A 574 1.98 1.16 9.28
C ASP A 574 3.20 1.22 10.22
N THR A 575 3.26 2.27 11.05
CA THR A 575 4.30 2.47 12.08
C THR A 575 4.48 1.24 12.98
N HIS A 576 3.38 0.66 13.46
CA HIS A 576 3.45 -0.49 14.36
C HIS A 576 3.79 -1.78 13.60
N GLY A 577 3.42 -1.88 12.33
CA GLY A 577 3.83 -2.94 11.41
C GLY A 577 5.33 -2.96 11.19
N ILE A 578 5.93 -1.79 10.92
CA ILE A 578 7.37 -1.61 10.79
C ILE A 578 8.07 -2.04 12.09
N ILE A 579 7.63 -1.54 13.25
CA ILE A 579 8.23 -1.89 14.56
C ILE A 579 8.17 -3.40 14.81
N ARG A 580 6.99 -4.04 14.65
CA ARG A 580 6.83 -5.50 14.78
C ARG A 580 7.78 -6.25 13.84
N LYS A 581 7.85 -5.85 12.56
CA LYS A 581 8.73 -6.48 11.57
C LYS A 581 10.21 -6.34 11.93
N VAL A 582 10.63 -5.20 12.46
CA VAL A 582 12.00 -4.99 12.94
C VAL A 582 12.32 -5.90 14.13
N HIS A 583 11.41 -6.05 15.09
CA HIS A 583 11.59 -7.02 16.19
C HIS A 583 11.63 -8.48 15.71
N ASP A 584 10.78 -8.87 14.75
CA ASP A 584 10.82 -10.21 14.14
C ASP A 584 12.20 -10.48 13.53
N LEU A 585 12.71 -9.54 12.72
CA LEU A 585 14.01 -9.67 12.06
C LEU A 585 15.16 -9.67 13.08
N LEU A 586 15.10 -8.82 14.11
CA LEU A 586 16.09 -8.77 15.19
C LEU A 586 16.12 -10.08 15.99
N LYS A 587 14.96 -10.70 16.25
CA LYS A 587 14.87 -12.02 16.89
C LYS A 587 15.56 -13.08 16.03
N LEU A 588 15.29 -13.13 14.73
CA LEU A 588 15.95 -14.05 13.81
C LEU A 588 17.47 -13.81 13.74
N TYR A 589 17.95 -12.57 13.79
CA TYR A 589 19.38 -12.26 13.87
C TYR A 589 20.04 -12.76 15.17
N ASN A 590 19.33 -12.64 16.29
CA ASN A 590 19.78 -13.19 17.57
C ASN A 590 19.85 -14.73 17.54
N GLU A 591 18.92 -15.40 16.86
CA GLU A 591 18.94 -16.87 16.66
C GLU A 591 20.20 -17.34 15.91
N ILE A 592 20.73 -16.54 14.98
CA ILE A 592 21.99 -16.82 14.25
C ILE A 592 23.23 -16.13 14.86
N GLY A 593 23.11 -15.54 16.05
CA GLY A 593 24.24 -14.99 16.81
C GLY A 593 24.86 -13.69 16.26
N VAL A 594 24.13 -12.91 15.47
CA VAL A 594 24.60 -11.60 14.97
C VAL A 594 24.19 -10.51 15.97
N PRO A 595 25.13 -9.79 16.60
CA PRO A 595 24.78 -8.88 17.69
C PRO A 595 24.20 -7.54 17.16
N PRO A 596 23.25 -6.91 17.89
CA PRO A 596 22.45 -5.80 17.37
C PRO A 596 23.24 -4.58 16.87
N GLU A 597 24.41 -4.29 17.45
CA GLU A 597 25.27 -3.17 17.04
C GLU A 597 25.86 -3.31 15.62
N ARG A 598 25.79 -4.51 15.04
CA ARG A 598 26.17 -4.84 13.66
C ARG A 598 25.04 -4.59 12.65
N LEU A 599 23.83 -4.31 13.13
CA LEU A 599 22.62 -4.26 12.30
C LEU A 599 22.12 -2.83 12.08
N LEU A 600 21.48 -2.63 10.95
CA LEU A 600 20.68 -1.45 10.62
C LEU A 600 19.37 -1.91 9.97
N PHE A 601 18.23 -1.37 10.37
CA PHE A 601 16.95 -1.70 9.73
C PHE A 601 16.53 -0.63 8.72
N LYS A 602 16.43 -1.03 7.46
CA LYS A 602 16.22 -0.12 6.32
C LYS A 602 14.72 0.15 6.12
N ILE A 603 14.28 1.33 6.52
CA ILE A 603 12.87 1.73 6.62
C ILE A 603 12.59 2.85 5.59
N PRO A 604 11.52 2.76 4.78
CA PRO A 604 11.10 3.86 3.91
C PRO A 604 10.75 5.14 4.67
N SER A 605 11.23 6.29 4.18
CA SER A 605 11.06 7.61 4.82
C SER A 605 9.69 8.24 4.53
N THR A 606 8.62 7.49 4.82
CA THR A 606 7.27 8.02 5.03
C THR A 606 7.18 8.65 6.43
N TRP A 607 6.11 9.38 6.74
CA TRP A 607 5.85 9.80 8.12
C TRP A 607 5.84 8.60 9.08
N GLN A 608 5.16 7.52 8.71
CA GLN A 608 5.02 6.33 9.55
C GLN A 608 6.35 5.60 9.79
N GLY A 609 7.25 5.59 8.80
CA GLY A 609 8.59 5.03 8.92
C GLY A 609 9.55 5.90 9.74
N ILE A 610 9.43 7.22 9.65
CA ILE A 610 10.16 8.17 10.51
C ILE A 610 9.71 8.03 11.96
N GLU A 611 8.41 7.92 12.22
CA GLU A 611 7.87 7.67 13.57
C GLU A 611 8.23 6.29 14.11
N ALA A 612 8.29 5.26 13.26
CA ALA A 612 8.77 3.94 13.66
C ALA A 612 10.26 4.01 14.05
N ALA A 613 11.07 4.74 13.28
CA ALA A 613 12.47 4.94 13.60
C ALA A 613 12.68 5.71 14.92
N ARG A 614 11.86 6.74 15.20
CA ARG A 614 11.89 7.48 16.47
C ARG A 614 11.75 6.56 17.69
N LEU A 615 10.86 5.57 17.60
CA LEU A 615 10.63 4.60 18.67
C LEU A 615 11.76 3.57 18.74
N LEU A 616 12.14 2.95 17.60
CA LEU A 616 13.21 1.96 17.53
C LEU A 616 14.58 2.50 18.01
N GLU A 617 14.96 3.71 17.62
CA GLU A 617 16.21 4.35 18.08
C GLU A 617 16.17 4.65 19.58
N SER A 618 14.99 4.94 20.15
CA SER A 618 14.83 5.13 21.60
C SER A 618 15.03 3.84 22.41
N GLU A 619 14.83 2.69 21.77
CA GLU A 619 15.12 1.35 22.30
C GLU A 619 16.57 0.90 22.01
N GLY A 620 17.36 1.72 21.30
CA GLY A 620 18.72 1.39 20.87
C GLY A 620 18.81 0.55 19.60
N ILE A 621 17.69 0.33 18.89
CA ILE A 621 17.63 -0.39 17.62
C ILE A 621 17.92 0.58 16.47
N GLN A 622 19.05 0.39 15.81
CA GLN A 622 19.54 1.33 14.80
C GLN A 622 18.81 1.20 13.47
N THR A 623 18.48 2.35 12.87
CA THR A 623 17.63 2.47 11.68
C THR A 623 18.33 3.19 10.54
N HIS A 624 17.89 2.88 9.32
CA HIS A 624 18.40 3.41 8.07
C HIS A 624 17.22 3.89 7.22
N LEU A 625 17.04 5.20 7.17
CA LEU A 625 15.91 5.85 6.50
C LEU A 625 16.22 6.01 5.01
N THR A 626 15.53 5.23 4.18
CA THR A 626 15.71 5.19 2.71
C THR A 626 14.62 5.97 1.99
N PHE A 627 14.80 6.25 0.70
CA PHE A 627 13.87 7.02 -0.13
C PHE A 627 13.67 8.47 0.36
N VAL A 628 14.75 9.09 0.81
CA VAL A 628 14.81 10.51 1.14
C VAL A 628 15.09 11.29 -0.15
N TYR A 629 14.18 12.20 -0.50
CA TYR A 629 14.21 12.97 -1.75
C TYR A 629 13.88 14.46 -1.56
N SER A 630 13.54 14.88 -0.34
CA SER A 630 13.30 16.28 0.07
C SER A 630 14.03 16.60 1.36
N PHE A 631 14.28 17.88 1.62
CA PHE A 631 14.88 18.31 2.88
C PHE A 631 13.97 18.02 4.08
N ALA A 632 12.64 18.16 3.90
CA ALA A 632 11.66 17.89 4.95
C ALA A 632 11.77 16.45 5.48
N GLN A 633 11.86 15.45 4.60
CA GLN A 633 12.10 14.05 5.01
C GLN A 633 13.44 13.89 5.76
N ALA A 634 14.50 14.53 5.27
CA ALA A 634 15.84 14.41 5.85
C ALA A 634 15.92 15.04 7.25
N ALA A 635 15.34 16.24 7.41
CA ALA A 635 15.27 16.93 8.69
C ALA A 635 14.36 16.20 9.69
N ALA A 636 13.20 15.68 9.24
CA ALA A 636 12.33 14.86 10.07
C ALA A 636 13.02 13.56 10.55
N ALA A 637 13.72 12.85 9.65
CA ALA A 637 14.50 11.67 10.02
C ALA A 637 15.63 11.99 11.02
N ALA A 638 16.32 13.13 10.84
CA ALA A 638 17.36 13.58 11.77
C ALA A 638 16.80 13.98 13.14
N GLN A 639 15.61 14.60 13.19
CA GLN A 639 14.89 14.92 14.43
C GLN A 639 14.37 13.66 15.15
N ALA A 640 13.94 12.64 14.39
CA ALA A 640 13.58 11.32 14.92
C ALA A 640 14.78 10.55 15.49
N GLY A 641 16.02 10.97 15.22
CA GLY A 641 17.23 10.32 15.72
C GLY A 641 17.73 9.16 14.87
N ALA A 642 17.26 9.01 13.63
CA ALA A 642 17.65 7.95 12.71
C ALA A 642 19.18 7.81 12.58
N SER A 643 19.72 6.60 12.75
CA SER A 643 21.15 6.32 12.71
C SER A 643 21.77 6.59 11.33
N VAL A 644 21.06 6.28 10.24
CA VAL A 644 21.50 6.57 8.85
C VAL A 644 20.35 7.16 8.03
N ILE A 645 20.65 8.15 7.18
CA ILE A 645 19.71 8.81 6.26
C ILE A 645 20.25 8.67 4.83
N GLN A 646 19.52 8.01 3.92
CA GLN A 646 19.95 7.72 2.55
C GLN A 646 19.23 8.56 1.48
N ILE A 647 20.00 9.41 0.81
CA ILE A 647 19.55 10.30 -0.27
C ILE A 647 20.00 9.77 -1.63
N PHE A 648 19.08 9.68 -2.58
CA PHE A 648 19.34 9.13 -3.92
C PHE A 648 19.60 10.24 -4.96
N VAL A 649 20.82 10.78 -4.94
CA VAL A 649 21.29 11.91 -5.78
C VAL A 649 20.86 11.77 -7.24
N GLY A 650 21.24 10.65 -7.89
CA GLY A 650 20.95 10.43 -9.31
C GLY A 650 19.45 10.36 -9.64
N ARG A 651 18.59 9.91 -8.71
CA ARG A 651 17.15 9.81 -8.96
C ARG A 651 16.46 11.17 -8.99
N ILE A 652 16.89 12.09 -8.12
CA ILE A 652 16.38 13.47 -8.09
C ILE A 652 16.77 14.19 -9.38
N ARG A 653 18.03 14.04 -9.82
CA ARG A 653 18.51 14.53 -11.12
C ARG A 653 17.73 13.98 -12.31
N ASP A 654 17.48 12.67 -12.34
CA ASP A 654 16.77 12.03 -13.45
C ASP A 654 15.28 12.45 -13.50
N TRP A 655 14.67 12.75 -12.34
CA TRP A 655 13.34 13.37 -12.28
C TRP A 655 13.38 14.80 -12.82
N ALA A 656 14.29 15.63 -12.33
CA ALA A 656 14.45 17.05 -12.68
C ALA A 656 14.74 17.32 -14.18
N ARG A 657 15.25 16.33 -14.93
CA ARG A 657 15.41 16.44 -16.39
C ARG A 657 14.11 16.39 -17.19
N ASN A 658 13.04 15.84 -16.60
CA ASN A 658 11.80 15.49 -17.30
C ASN A 658 10.54 16.09 -16.66
N HIS A 659 10.68 16.77 -15.52
CA HIS A 659 9.60 17.34 -14.72
C HIS A 659 10.07 18.68 -14.11
N SER A 660 9.13 19.53 -13.73
CA SER A 660 9.35 20.83 -13.07
C SER A 660 8.20 21.11 -12.09
N GLY A 661 8.27 22.20 -11.34
CA GLY A 661 7.23 22.59 -10.39
C GLY A 661 7.43 22.02 -8.97
N ASP A 662 8.60 21.42 -8.71
CA ASP A 662 9.03 21.12 -7.34
C ASP A 662 9.91 22.28 -6.83
N PRO A 663 9.51 22.98 -5.74
CA PRO A 663 10.21 24.19 -5.30
C PRO A 663 11.68 23.97 -4.90
N GLU A 664 12.04 22.83 -4.30
CA GLU A 664 13.43 22.57 -3.89
C GLU A 664 14.30 22.26 -5.12
N VAL A 665 13.78 21.44 -6.04
CA VAL A 665 14.46 21.10 -7.30
C VAL A 665 14.63 22.34 -8.17
N ASP A 666 13.56 23.10 -8.41
CA ASP A 666 13.59 24.29 -9.27
C ASP A 666 14.50 25.39 -8.67
N ALA A 667 14.56 25.51 -7.34
CA ALA A 667 15.48 26.44 -6.68
C ALA A 667 16.95 26.05 -6.85
N ALA A 668 17.30 24.75 -6.81
CA ALA A 668 18.65 24.29 -7.08
C ALA A 668 19.05 24.52 -8.55
N LEU A 669 18.16 24.16 -9.50
CA LEU A 669 18.38 24.38 -10.93
C LEU A 669 18.58 25.87 -11.26
N LYS A 670 17.82 26.78 -10.63
CA LYS A 670 17.99 28.24 -10.78
C LYS A 670 19.35 28.76 -10.30
N ARG A 671 20.02 28.07 -9.37
CA ARG A 671 21.40 28.38 -8.93
C ARG A 671 22.47 27.72 -9.82
N GLY A 672 22.08 26.93 -10.83
CA GLY A 672 23.00 26.12 -11.62
C GLY A 672 23.54 24.89 -10.88
N GLU A 673 22.88 24.49 -9.78
CA GLU A 673 23.26 23.34 -8.97
C GLU A 673 22.52 22.07 -9.43
N ASP A 674 23.15 20.91 -9.25
CA ASP A 674 22.43 19.64 -9.34
C ASP A 674 21.52 19.46 -8.11
N PRO A 675 20.21 19.21 -8.28
CA PRO A 675 19.27 19.17 -7.15
C PRO A 675 19.56 18.04 -6.16
N GLY A 676 20.11 16.90 -6.62
CA GLY A 676 20.52 15.81 -5.73
C GLY A 676 21.72 16.17 -4.85
N ILE A 677 22.74 16.80 -5.43
CA ILE A 677 23.93 17.30 -4.70
C ILE A 677 23.56 18.46 -3.76
N ALA A 678 22.68 19.36 -4.19
CA ALA A 678 22.17 20.46 -3.37
C ALA A 678 21.44 19.93 -2.11
N LEU A 679 20.58 18.91 -2.27
CA LEU A 679 19.89 18.29 -1.15
C LEU A 679 20.83 17.57 -0.18
N VAL A 680 21.84 16.83 -0.68
CA VAL A 680 22.88 16.22 0.18
C VAL A 680 23.64 17.30 0.96
N THR A 681 24.04 18.38 0.29
CA THR A 681 24.77 19.49 0.91
C THR A 681 23.96 20.17 2.01
N LYS A 682 22.69 20.50 1.72
CA LYS A 682 21.75 21.11 2.69
C LYS A 682 21.52 20.19 3.89
N THR A 683 21.33 18.89 3.66
CA THR A 683 21.12 17.90 4.72
C THR A 683 22.35 17.71 5.60
N TYR A 684 23.54 17.61 5.00
CA TYR A 684 24.80 17.51 5.75
C TYR A 684 24.98 18.69 6.69
N ASN A 685 24.77 19.91 6.17
CA ASN A 685 24.88 21.12 6.97
C ASN A 685 23.86 21.16 8.11
N TYR A 686 22.65 20.65 7.91
CA TYR A 686 21.62 20.58 8.95
C TYR A 686 22.02 19.64 10.08
N ILE A 687 22.38 18.40 9.73
CA ILE A 687 22.82 17.35 10.66
C ILE A 687 23.96 17.87 11.54
N HIS A 688 25.02 18.40 10.94
CA HIS A 688 26.21 18.83 11.65
C HIS A 688 26.05 20.15 12.41
N LYS A 689 25.27 21.12 11.91
CA LYS A 689 25.05 22.40 12.59
C LYS A 689 24.24 22.23 13.89
N TYR A 690 23.24 21.36 13.88
CA TYR A 690 22.36 21.11 15.03
C TYR A 690 22.76 19.88 15.88
N GLY A 691 23.88 19.24 15.56
CA GLY A 691 24.45 18.15 16.37
C GLY A 691 23.64 16.85 16.33
N HIS A 692 22.89 16.60 15.26
CA HIS A 692 22.20 15.32 15.06
C HIS A 692 23.24 14.18 14.95
N LYS A 693 22.93 13.03 15.55
CA LYS A 693 23.80 11.84 15.51
C LYS A 693 23.74 11.09 14.18
N SER A 694 22.70 11.36 13.39
CA SER A 694 22.42 10.73 12.10
C SER A 694 23.60 10.82 11.14
N LYS A 695 23.92 9.71 10.49
CA LYS A 695 24.92 9.66 9.43
C LYS A 695 24.28 9.84 8.06
N LEU A 696 24.88 10.66 7.21
CA LEU A 696 24.36 10.92 5.87
C LEU A 696 24.99 9.97 4.84
N MET A 697 24.13 9.33 4.05
CA MET A 697 24.51 8.40 3.01
C MET A 697 24.01 8.90 1.64
N ALA A 698 24.94 9.25 0.76
CA ALA A 698 24.63 9.64 -0.61
C ALA A 698 24.70 8.42 -1.53
N ALA A 699 23.66 8.18 -2.31
CA ALA A 699 23.54 6.99 -3.18
C ALA A 699 23.07 7.34 -4.60
N ALA A 700 23.13 6.35 -5.49
CA ALA A 700 22.87 6.51 -6.93
C ALA A 700 23.76 7.58 -7.61
N VAL A 701 25.02 7.68 -7.17
CA VAL A 701 26.09 8.50 -7.78
C VAL A 701 26.33 7.99 -9.21
N ARG A 702 26.34 8.89 -10.21
CA ARG A 702 26.39 8.47 -11.64
C ARG A 702 27.80 8.51 -12.24
N ASN A 703 28.69 9.34 -11.70
CA ASN A 703 30.03 9.58 -12.24
C ASN A 703 30.99 10.11 -11.14
N LYS A 704 32.28 10.31 -11.47
CA LYS A 704 33.28 10.86 -10.53
C LYS A 704 32.97 12.27 -10.04
N GLN A 705 32.47 13.15 -10.92
CA GLN A 705 32.22 14.55 -10.60
C GLN A 705 31.12 14.69 -9.54
N ASP A 706 30.10 13.83 -9.58
CA ASP A 706 29.07 13.72 -8.54
C ASP A 706 29.71 13.43 -7.17
N LEU A 707 30.62 12.45 -7.13
CA LEU A 707 31.35 12.07 -5.92
C LEU A 707 32.21 13.23 -5.42
N PHE A 708 33.04 13.83 -6.28
CA PHE A 708 33.92 14.96 -5.95
C PHE A 708 33.17 16.18 -5.41
N SER A 709 31.90 16.34 -5.77
CA SER A 709 31.03 17.43 -5.30
C SER A 709 30.50 17.21 -3.88
N ILE A 710 30.51 15.98 -3.36
CA ILE A 710 29.99 15.61 -2.03
C ILE A 710 31.04 15.01 -1.08
N VAL A 711 32.34 15.05 -1.44
CA VAL A 711 33.44 14.57 -0.58
C VAL A 711 33.39 15.24 0.79
N GLY A 712 33.38 14.41 1.85
CA GLY A 712 33.21 14.82 3.24
C GLY A 712 31.87 14.44 3.87
N VAL A 713 30.91 13.93 3.07
CA VAL A 713 29.73 13.19 3.57
C VAL A 713 30.16 11.88 4.25
N ASP A 714 29.39 11.36 5.20
CA ASP A 714 29.79 10.16 5.94
C ASP A 714 29.94 8.93 5.05
N TYR A 715 28.91 8.61 4.25
CA TYR A 715 28.88 7.44 3.36
C TYR A 715 28.58 7.82 1.91
N ILE A 716 29.31 7.23 0.96
CA ILE A 716 29.04 7.33 -0.48
C ILE A 716 28.84 5.94 -1.07
N ILE A 717 27.64 5.66 -1.57
CA ILE A 717 27.34 4.46 -2.36
C ILE A 717 27.60 4.76 -3.84
N ALA A 718 28.55 4.03 -4.44
CA ALA A 718 28.99 4.23 -5.81
C ALA A 718 29.06 2.91 -6.63
N PRO A 719 28.65 2.91 -7.92
CA PRO A 719 28.76 1.75 -8.79
C PRO A 719 30.21 1.31 -9.01
N LEU A 720 30.45 0.00 -9.16
CA LEU A 720 31.78 -0.58 -9.37
C LEU A 720 32.56 0.08 -10.52
N LYS A 721 31.89 0.45 -11.63
CA LYS A 721 32.52 1.19 -12.75
C LYS A 721 33.12 2.54 -12.33
N VAL A 722 32.47 3.25 -11.39
CA VAL A 722 32.98 4.51 -10.85
C VAL A 722 34.16 4.25 -9.93
N LEU A 723 34.06 3.24 -9.05
CA LEU A 723 35.13 2.83 -8.13
C LEU A 723 36.39 2.37 -8.86
N GLN A 724 36.24 1.55 -9.90
CA GLN A 724 37.34 1.13 -10.77
C GLN A 724 38.00 2.32 -11.44
N SER A 725 37.23 3.23 -12.03
CA SER A 725 37.78 4.42 -12.67
C SER A 725 38.52 5.34 -11.69
N LEU A 726 38.10 5.41 -10.42
CA LEU A 726 38.81 6.14 -9.34
C LEU A 726 40.09 5.42 -8.89
N LYS A 727 40.08 4.07 -8.87
CA LYS A 727 41.24 3.24 -8.50
C LYS A 727 42.33 3.27 -9.58
N GLU A 728 41.94 3.32 -10.85
CA GLU A 728 42.83 3.38 -12.02
C GLU A 728 43.43 4.78 -12.26
N SER A 729 42.85 5.83 -11.67
CA SER A 729 43.36 7.20 -11.81
C SER A 729 44.34 7.52 -10.69
N ALA A 730 45.60 7.73 -11.06
CA ALA A 730 46.65 8.13 -10.13
C ALA A 730 46.54 9.62 -9.78
N THR A 731 46.70 9.96 -8.50
CA THR A 731 46.89 11.35 -8.09
C THR A 731 48.33 11.77 -8.30
N THR A 732 48.58 12.88 -8.99
CA THR A 732 49.91 13.50 -8.95
C THR A 732 50.12 14.19 -7.60
N PRO A 733 51.37 14.40 -7.13
CA PRO A 733 51.61 15.07 -5.85
C PRO A 733 51.02 16.49 -5.75
N GLY A 734 50.79 17.17 -6.88
CA GLY A 734 50.07 18.45 -6.93
C GLY A 734 48.55 18.27 -6.82
N ASP A 735 48.00 17.28 -7.51
CA ASP A 735 46.55 16.97 -7.48
C ASP A 735 46.09 16.40 -6.14
N LYS A 736 46.99 15.82 -5.34
CA LYS A 736 46.66 15.35 -3.98
C LYS A 736 46.10 16.47 -3.08
N TYR A 737 46.40 17.74 -3.39
CA TYR A 737 45.85 18.93 -2.74
C TYR A 737 44.65 19.55 -3.47
N SER A 738 44.26 19.07 -4.66
CA SER A 738 43.09 19.56 -5.41
C SER A 738 41.77 18.92 -4.95
N PHE A 739 41.84 17.77 -4.26
CA PHE A 739 40.71 17.12 -3.60
C PHE A 739 40.27 17.87 -2.33
N VAL A 740 39.66 19.04 -2.53
CA VAL A 740 39.09 19.86 -1.46
C VAL A 740 37.84 19.18 -0.89
N ARG A 741 37.88 18.86 0.41
CA ARG A 741 36.71 18.44 1.20
C ARG A 741 35.60 19.49 1.06
N ARG A 742 34.48 19.12 0.42
CA ARG A 742 33.34 20.02 0.15
C ARG A 742 32.44 20.17 1.36
N LEU A 743 32.17 19.05 2.03
CA LEU A 743 31.29 18.98 3.18
C LEU A 743 32.12 18.82 4.47
N SER A 744 32.05 19.82 5.36
CA SER A 744 32.81 19.81 6.61
C SER A 744 32.02 20.46 7.77
N PRO A 745 32.32 20.13 9.03
CA PRO A 745 31.65 20.73 10.19
C PRO A 745 31.78 22.26 10.26
N GLU A 746 32.91 22.81 9.79
CA GLU A 746 33.15 24.26 9.76
C GLU A 746 32.24 24.98 8.75
N ASN A 747 31.98 24.34 7.61
CA ASN A 747 31.02 24.84 6.61
C ASN A 747 29.59 24.72 7.14
N ALA A 748 29.25 23.60 7.79
CA ALA A 748 27.94 23.38 8.40
C ALA A 748 27.61 24.43 9.47
N ALA A 749 28.56 24.75 10.36
CA ALA A 749 28.39 25.76 11.39
C ALA A 749 28.00 27.14 10.82
N ARG A 750 28.54 27.50 9.65
CA ARG A 750 28.29 28.78 8.94
C ARG A 750 27.02 28.79 8.09
N TYR A 751 26.42 27.64 7.79
CA TYR A 751 25.23 27.55 6.95
C TYR A 751 24.00 28.16 7.64
N SER A 752 23.18 28.93 6.93
CA SER A 752 21.97 29.56 7.48
C SER A 752 20.73 28.83 6.98
N PHE A 753 19.84 28.48 7.93
CA PHE A 753 18.53 27.88 7.66
C PHE A 753 17.43 28.91 7.95
N SER A 754 16.33 28.84 7.21
CA SER A 754 15.14 29.66 7.45
C SER A 754 14.37 29.18 8.69
N LYS A 755 13.38 29.96 9.18
CA LYS A 755 12.59 29.52 10.35
C LYS A 755 11.72 28.30 10.03
N GLU A 756 11.23 28.25 8.80
CA GLU A 756 10.39 27.19 8.24
C GLU A 756 11.18 25.87 8.15
N GLU A 757 12.47 25.94 7.80
CA GLU A 757 13.40 24.81 7.76
C GLU A 757 13.78 24.27 9.14
N LEU A 758 13.55 25.05 10.20
CA LEU A 758 13.83 24.70 11.60
C LEU A 758 12.58 24.29 12.39
N THR A 759 11.45 24.06 11.71
CA THR A 759 10.24 23.54 12.36
C THR A 759 10.48 22.15 12.95
N LYS A 760 9.70 21.82 13.98
CA LYS A 760 9.44 20.41 14.30
C LYS A 760 8.52 19.86 13.22
N TRP A 761 8.83 18.67 12.72
CA TRP A 761 8.00 18.02 11.70
C TRP A 761 6.89 17.20 12.35
N ASP A 762 5.69 17.36 11.81
CA ASP A 762 4.51 16.53 12.07
C ASP A 762 4.01 15.93 10.75
N GLN A 763 2.99 15.06 10.79
CA GLN A 763 2.47 14.40 9.59
C GLN A 763 1.98 15.37 8.52
N LEU A 764 1.32 16.48 8.92
CA LEU A 764 0.76 17.46 8.01
C LEU A 764 1.87 18.36 7.44
N SER A 765 2.74 18.91 8.30
CA SER A 765 3.84 19.76 7.85
C SER A 765 4.84 19.02 6.96
N LEU A 766 5.15 17.76 7.25
CA LEU A 766 5.96 16.92 6.35
C LEU A 766 5.25 16.70 5.01
N ALA A 767 3.97 16.31 5.02
CA ALA A 767 3.22 16.05 3.79
C ALA A 767 3.10 17.29 2.89
N SER A 768 2.93 18.48 3.48
CA SER A 768 2.92 19.76 2.76
C SER A 768 4.29 20.15 2.19
N ALA A 769 5.39 19.79 2.86
CA ALA A 769 6.74 20.23 2.49
C ALA A 769 7.52 19.25 1.57
N MET A 770 7.06 18.00 1.41
CA MET A 770 7.79 17.00 0.61
C MET A 770 7.96 17.35 -0.88
N GLY A 771 7.05 18.11 -1.47
CA GLY A 771 7.11 18.49 -2.88
C GLY A 771 6.79 17.34 -3.87
N PRO A 772 6.42 17.67 -5.14
CA PRO A 772 6.10 16.67 -6.16
C PRO A 772 7.20 15.64 -6.40
N ALA A 773 8.47 16.06 -6.39
CA ALA A 773 9.59 15.17 -6.71
C ALA A 773 9.72 14.06 -5.67
N ALA A 774 9.66 14.40 -4.37
CA ALA A 774 9.78 13.40 -3.33
C ALA A 774 8.56 12.50 -3.23
N VAL A 775 7.34 13.03 -3.38
CA VAL A 775 6.11 12.24 -3.38
C VAL A 775 6.14 11.19 -4.50
N GLU A 776 6.49 11.58 -5.73
CA GLU A 776 6.57 10.65 -6.84
C GLU A 776 7.73 9.64 -6.71
N LEU A 777 8.92 10.10 -6.34
CA LEU A 777 10.10 9.22 -6.23
C LEU A 777 9.99 8.25 -5.05
N LEU A 778 9.32 8.63 -3.96
CA LEU A 778 8.97 7.74 -2.85
C LEU A 778 7.96 6.69 -3.30
N ALA A 779 6.85 7.09 -3.92
CA ALA A 779 5.84 6.15 -4.41
C ALA A 779 6.42 5.14 -5.42
N ARG A 780 7.14 5.63 -6.44
CA ARG A 780 7.82 4.77 -7.43
C ARG A 780 8.87 3.86 -6.78
N GLY A 781 9.54 4.32 -5.71
CA GLY A 781 10.52 3.55 -4.94
C GLY A 781 9.88 2.41 -4.15
N LEU A 782 8.78 2.71 -3.45
CA LEU A 782 7.96 1.75 -2.71
C LEU A 782 7.38 0.67 -3.63
N ASP A 783 6.71 1.07 -4.71
CA ASP A 783 6.20 0.13 -5.73
C ASP A 783 7.32 -0.77 -6.25
N GLY A 784 8.52 -0.21 -6.48
CA GLY A 784 9.70 -0.96 -6.89
C GLY A 784 10.12 -2.06 -5.90
N TYR A 785 10.17 -1.74 -4.60
CA TYR A 785 10.54 -2.69 -3.54
C TYR A 785 9.44 -3.73 -3.29
N VAL A 786 8.17 -3.32 -3.20
CA VAL A 786 7.02 -4.24 -3.07
C VAL A 786 6.99 -5.26 -4.22
N ASN A 787 7.26 -4.81 -5.44
CA ASN A 787 7.35 -5.71 -6.59
C ASN A 787 8.56 -6.66 -6.52
N GLN A 788 9.70 -6.26 -5.93
CA GLN A 788 10.81 -7.22 -5.72
C GLN A 788 10.47 -8.24 -4.62
N ALA A 789 9.88 -7.81 -3.51
CA ALA A 789 9.45 -8.70 -2.42
C ALA A 789 8.48 -9.78 -2.94
N ARG A 790 7.43 -9.38 -3.68
CA ARG A 790 6.50 -10.32 -4.33
C ARG A 790 7.21 -11.27 -5.31
N ARG A 791 8.19 -10.80 -6.08
CA ARG A 791 8.98 -11.66 -6.98
C ARG A 791 9.86 -12.66 -6.23
N VAL A 792 10.36 -12.34 -5.02
CA VAL A 792 11.05 -13.30 -4.15
C VAL A 792 10.06 -14.37 -3.68
N GLU A 793 8.89 -13.97 -3.17
CA GLU A 793 7.84 -14.89 -2.73
C GLU A 793 7.36 -15.82 -3.87
N GLU A 794 7.12 -15.27 -5.06
CA GLU A 794 6.77 -16.04 -6.28
C GLU A 794 7.89 -17.00 -6.73
N LEU A 795 9.16 -16.62 -6.55
CA LEU A 795 10.30 -17.46 -6.90
C LEU A 795 10.45 -18.59 -5.88
N PHE A 796 10.34 -18.27 -4.59
CA PHE A 796 10.38 -19.24 -3.50
C PHE A 796 9.25 -20.27 -3.65
N GLY A 797 8.04 -19.84 -4.02
CA GLY A 797 6.94 -20.76 -4.32
C GLY A 797 7.14 -21.67 -5.55
N LYS A 798 8.15 -21.41 -6.40
CA LYS A 798 8.52 -22.26 -7.55
C LYS A 798 9.68 -23.21 -7.26
N ILE A 799 10.56 -22.86 -6.31
CA ILE A 799 11.76 -23.63 -5.93
C ILE A 799 11.60 -24.38 -4.60
N TRP A 800 10.44 -24.23 -3.94
CA TRP A 800 10.08 -24.95 -2.72
C TRP A 800 9.07 -26.09 -3.04
N PRO A 801 9.21 -27.29 -2.43
CA PRO A 801 10.31 -27.69 -1.54
C PRO A 801 11.64 -27.84 -2.29
N PRO A 802 12.79 -27.52 -1.65
CA PRO A 802 14.10 -27.82 -2.21
C PRO A 802 14.25 -29.33 -2.50
N PRO A 803 15.14 -29.75 -3.43
CA PRO A 803 15.29 -31.16 -3.81
C PRO A 803 15.66 -32.15 -2.67
N ASN A 804 16.06 -31.62 -1.51
CA ASN A 804 16.54 -32.36 -0.34
C ASN A 804 15.62 -32.23 0.89
N VAL A 805 14.35 -31.79 0.71
CA VAL A 805 13.36 -31.52 1.78
C VAL A 805 12.07 -32.31 1.54
#